data_AF-A0A2V8ILF6-F1
#
_entry.id   AF-A0A2V8ILF6-F1
#
_cell.length_a   1.000
_cell.length_b   1.000
_cell.length_c   1.000
_cell.angle_alpha   90.00
_cell.angle_beta   90.00
_cell.angle_gamma   90.00
#
_symmetry.space_group_name_H-M   'P 1'
#
loop_
_entity.id
_entity.type
_entity.pdbx_description
1 polymer ?
#
loop_
_entity_poly.entity_id
_entity_poly.type
_entity_poly.pdbx_seq_one_letter_code
_entity_poly.pdbx_strand_id
1 'polypeptide(L)'
;MRVELPPDARTELRSAALWYDEQRDGLGAEFLNAVASALDRISREPESSPPWTASTIAHPLFADTRCIAFHTWSPSNSIRTVCSCWRSHMRSVAPCTGLPAQNREHCRQDWMETRYQWLLQRANGVNQTTPVRVCTTWTLRREWSRATVGVRQAFETTFLDVRYALRAFRRSPGFVLTVAATIALGLGINMALFTLFNAYVLRPIPIRDPYSLYTFTWTTRAGREHTFSWDEYRRFRENNGVFSEVAAVESVQTRLNGRVFQGQLVTGNYFQMLGVGTSLGRTLLPEDAAVPGRDPVVVLSYEAWQTIFAGRTDIIGAKIMIRGSPMQVIGVARKGFQDLSEVPRDFWAPVTVAGRLQDGPDLFGAEHPERLTIIGRIRPGQRISSAEATLAAWSRQMTSQQPDERKAVGVLLRSNATAIPLTRELLLVFSPLAAAFALALLLACANVASMMLARAVTRQREIGIRLSLGAARGRLIRQLLTESVLLSVPAAFLGWIVSQVTIEASLRIMYVTVPRDMLELLHEVTLPVDWRVIVFMFFAALTSAVLFGLVPAIQATRSNVILAARGEFAADLRPVRLRNGLVLAQITACTLLLVACGALLRTTVAMSSFDIGFRTGGVVAMEVVENARRRVLDAIVSDPVVDAIAAASSIPLGGLVPSITMVTQDGSAISAAYNYVSPGILTY
;
A
#
# COMPACT_ATOMS: atom_id res chain seq x y z
N MET A 1 -15.99 -39.13 -35.70
CA MET A 1 -16.33 -38.92 -34.27
C MET A 1 -17.55 -38.02 -34.24
N ARG A 2 -18.71 -38.54 -33.81
CA ARG A 2 -19.93 -37.75 -33.58
C ARG A 2 -19.70 -36.87 -32.35
N VAL A 3 -20.02 -35.59 -32.45
CA VAL A 3 -20.10 -34.69 -31.30
C VAL A 3 -21.44 -33.98 -31.40
N GLU A 4 -22.36 -34.32 -30.50
CA GLU A 4 -23.61 -33.60 -30.27
C GLU A 4 -23.30 -32.34 -29.45
N LEU A 5 -23.90 -31.21 -29.83
CA LEU A 5 -23.82 -29.95 -29.11
C LEU A 5 -25.02 -29.82 -28.15
N PRO A 6 -24.81 -29.36 -26.90
CA PRO A 6 -25.89 -29.22 -25.92
C PRO A 6 -26.79 -27.99 -26.20
N PRO A 7 -28.04 -27.98 -25.68
CA PRO A 7 -29.12 -27.05 -26.07
C PRO A 7 -28.90 -25.58 -25.68
N ASP A 8 -27.89 -25.25 -24.87
CA ASP A 8 -27.67 -23.89 -24.36
C ASP A 8 -26.94 -22.95 -25.33
N ALA A 9 -26.47 -23.45 -26.48
CA ALA A 9 -25.74 -22.64 -27.46
C ALA A 9 -26.58 -21.53 -28.12
N ARG A 10 -27.91 -21.70 -28.23
CA ARG A 10 -28.80 -20.66 -28.79
C ARG A 10 -29.01 -19.47 -27.83
N THR A 11 -28.87 -19.69 -26.53
CA THR A 11 -29.05 -18.66 -25.51
C THR A 11 -27.81 -17.77 -25.39
N GLU A 12 -26.61 -18.36 -25.51
CA GLU A 12 -25.34 -17.61 -25.59
C GLU A 12 -25.20 -16.79 -26.89
N LEU A 13 -25.77 -17.28 -28.00
CA LEU A 13 -25.78 -16.53 -29.27
C LEU A 13 -26.70 -15.29 -29.23
N ARG A 14 -27.81 -15.35 -28.48
CA ARG A 14 -28.71 -14.19 -28.29
C ARG A 14 -28.13 -13.14 -27.34
N SER A 15 -27.41 -13.55 -26.29
CA SER A 15 -26.73 -12.61 -25.39
C SER A 15 -25.51 -11.95 -26.06
N ALA A 16 -24.79 -12.68 -26.91
CA ALA A 16 -23.74 -12.11 -27.75
C ALA A 16 -24.30 -11.06 -28.73
N ALA A 17 -25.46 -11.30 -29.34
CA ALA A 17 -26.10 -10.33 -30.24
C ALA A 17 -26.54 -9.03 -29.53
N LEU A 18 -27.01 -9.11 -28.28
CA LEU A 18 -27.39 -7.95 -27.46
C LEU A 18 -26.17 -7.15 -26.98
N TRP A 19 -25.08 -7.83 -26.60
CA TRP A 19 -23.80 -7.18 -26.26
C TRP A 19 -23.14 -6.48 -27.46
N TYR A 20 -23.42 -6.94 -28.68
CA TYR A 20 -22.87 -6.40 -29.93
C TYR A 20 -23.60 -5.13 -30.42
N ASP A 21 -24.90 -4.98 -30.20
CA ASP A 21 -25.66 -3.78 -30.63
C ASP A 21 -25.31 -2.54 -29.78
N GLU A 22 -24.76 -2.76 -28.57
CA GLU A 22 -24.30 -1.71 -27.65
C GLU A 22 -22.90 -1.13 -28.02
N GLN A 23 -22.16 -1.78 -28.94
CA GLN A 23 -20.80 -1.39 -29.38
C GLN A 23 -20.76 -0.81 -30.81
N ARG A 24 -21.90 -0.41 -31.34
CA ARG A 24 -22.12 -0.09 -32.77
C ARG A 24 -21.33 1.12 -33.31
N ASP A 25 -20.71 1.93 -32.45
CA ASP A 25 -20.00 3.15 -32.86
C ASP A 25 -18.48 2.99 -33.08
N GLY A 26 -17.91 1.77 -32.94
CA GLY A 26 -16.45 1.58 -32.96
C GLY A 26 -15.84 0.79 -34.13
N LEU A 27 -16.60 -0.03 -34.85
CA LEU A 27 -16.08 -0.97 -35.86
C LEU A 27 -16.96 -0.96 -37.11
N GLY A 28 -16.32 -0.85 -38.29
CA GLY A 28 -16.98 -0.55 -39.57
C GLY A 28 -18.21 -1.41 -39.90
N ALA A 29 -19.29 -0.73 -40.31
CA ALA A 29 -20.64 -1.26 -40.48
C ALA A 29 -20.80 -2.39 -41.53
N GLU A 30 -19.86 -2.54 -42.50
CA GLU A 30 -20.00 -3.54 -43.57
C GLU A 30 -19.70 -4.98 -43.12
N PHE A 31 -18.75 -5.18 -42.20
CA PHE A 31 -18.42 -6.52 -41.69
C PHE A 31 -19.49 -7.03 -40.73
N LEU A 32 -20.03 -6.12 -39.91
CA LEU A 32 -21.08 -6.44 -38.94
C LEU A 32 -22.42 -6.78 -39.62
N ASN A 33 -22.75 -6.10 -40.73
CA ASN A 33 -23.96 -6.42 -41.52
C ASN A 33 -23.88 -7.80 -42.20
N ALA A 34 -22.70 -8.24 -42.62
CA ALA A 34 -22.51 -9.56 -43.22
C ALA A 34 -22.66 -10.70 -42.19
N VAL A 35 -22.17 -10.49 -40.97
CA VAL A 35 -22.27 -11.46 -39.87
C VAL A 35 -23.70 -11.53 -39.32
N ALA A 36 -24.38 -10.39 -39.16
CA ALA A 36 -25.78 -10.34 -38.74
C ALA A 36 -26.72 -11.02 -39.76
N SER A 37 -26.49 -10.82 -41.06
CA SER A 37 -27.23 -11.47 -42.15
C SER A 37 -27.05 -12.99 -42.17
N ALA A 38 -25.85 -13.48 -41.87
CA ALA A 38 -25.57 -14.92 -41.80
C ALA A 38 -26.23 -15.57 -40.57
N LEU A 39 -26.22 -14.90 -39.42
CA LEU A 39 -26.83 -15.38 -38.19
C LEU A 39 -28.37 -15.34 -38.25
N ASP A 40 -28.96 -14.36 -38.93
CA ASP A 40 -30.41 -14.25 -39.15
C ASP A 40 -30.94 -15.29 -40.16
N ARG A 41 -30.11 -15.78 -41.10
CA ARG A 41 -30.45 -16.95 -41.92
C ARG A 41 -30.46 -18.24 -41.12
N ILE A 42 -29.47 -18.42 -40.24
CA ILE A 42 -29.31 -19.63 -39.42
C ILE A 42 -30.42 -19.73 -38.36
N SER A 43 -30.95 -18.61 -37.87
CA SER A 43 -32.00 -18.59 -36.84
C SER A 43 -33.41 -18.90 -37.36
N ARG A 44 -33.63 -18.92 -38.69
CA ARG A 44 -34.95 -19.10 -39.33
C ARG A 44 -35.19 -20.49 -39.94
N GLU A 45 -34.22 -21.41 -39.88
CA GLU A 45 -34.39 -22.75 -40.45
C GLU A 45 -35.11 -23.73 -39.48
N PRO A 46 -36.07 -24.54 -39.96
CA PRO A 46 -36.80 -25.51 -39.15
C PRO A 46 -35.92 -26.72 -38.76
N GLU A 47 -36.25 -27.35 -37.63
CA GLU A 47 -35.42 -28.33 -36.90
C GLU A 47 -35.19 -29.69 -37.60
N SER A 48 -35.66 -29.86 -38.83
CA SER A 48 -35.57 -31.11 -39.61
C SER A 48 -34.52 -31.09 -40.74
N SER A 49 -33.61 -30.11 -40.78
CA SER A 49 -32.53 -30.02 -41.78
C SER A 49 -31.34 -30.95 -41.44
N PRO A 50 -30.69 -31.61 -42.43
CA PRO A 50 -29.51 -32.44 -42.21
C PRO A 50 -28.28 -31.62 -41.76
N PRO A 51 -27.28 -32.23 -41.07
CA PRO A 51 -26.17 -31.50 -40.50
C PRO A 51 -25.23 -30.89 -41.55
N TRP A 52 -24.80 -29.66 -41.30
CA TRP A 52 -23.94 -28.87 -42.17
C TRP A 52 -22.57 -29.51 -42.40
N THR A 53 -22.21 -29.80 -43.66
CA THR A 53 -20.84 -30.13 -44.07
C THR A 53 -20.04 -28.86 -44.38
N ALA A 54 -18.73 -28.90 -44.14
CA ALA A 54 -17.82 -27.75 -44.34
C ALA A 54 -17.76 -27.22 -45.80
N SER A 55 -18.34 -27.93 -46.76
CA SER A 55 -18.52 -27.48 -48.14
C SER A 55 -19.56 -26.37 -48.30
N THR A 56 -20.46 -26.18 -47.34
CA THR A 56 -21.60 -25.25 -47.48
C THR A 56 -21.25 -23.82 -47.02
N ILE A 57 -20.13 -23.63 -46.32
CA ILE A 57 -19.65 -22.33 -45.80
C ILE A 57 -18.42 -21.82 -46.59
N ALA A 58 -17.94 -22.57 -47.58
CA ALA A 58 -16.77 -22.20 -48.37
C ALA A 58 -17.16 -21.24 -49.52
N HIS A 59 -16.74 -19.98 -49.39
CA HIS A 59 -16.73 -19.00 -50.49
C HIS A 59 -15.87 -19.53 -51.67
N PRO A 60 -16.15 -19.25 -52.96
CA PRO A 60 -15.55 -19.94 -54.11
C PRO A 60 -14.04 -19.71 -54.36
N LEU A 61 -13.31 -19.12 -53.41
CA LEU A 61 -11.91 -18.71 -53.57
C LEU A 61 -10.87 -19.77 -53.18
N PHE A 62 -11.28 -20.96 -52.71
CA PHE A 62 -10.35 -21.97 -52.18
C PHE A 62 -10.43 -23.36 -52.85
N ALA A 63 -11.08 -23.48 -54.01
CA ALA A 63 -11.26 -24.78 -54.67
C ALA A 63 -9.99 -25.37 -55.32
N ASP A 64 -8.92 -24.60 -55.51
CA ASP A 64 -7.83 -24.97 -56.44
C ASP A 64 -6.46 -25.27 -55.82
N THR A 65 -6.35 -25.51 -54.51
CA THR A 65 -5.06 -25.90 -53.90
C THR A 65 -5.16 -27.18 -53.09
N ARG A 66 -4.67 -28.28 -53.68
CA ARG A 66 -4.46 -29.58 -53.02
C ARG A 66 -3.38 -29.44 -51.93
N CYS A 67 -3.78 -29.21 -50.68
CA CYS A 67 -2.98 -29.44 -49.49
C CYS A 67 -3.90 -29.46 -48.25
N ILE A 68 -4.42 -30.62 -47.88
CA ILE A 68 -5.11 -30.81 -46.59
C ILE A 68 -4.37 -31.94 -45.85
N ALA A 69 -3.70 -31.59 -44.76
CA ALA A 69 -3.23 -32.54 -43.76
C ALA A 69 -3.79 -32.10 -42.39
N PHE A 70 -4.54 -33.00 -41.76
CA PHE A 70 -5.21 -32.83 -40.48
C PHE A 70 -4.20 -32.91 -39.33
N HIS A 71 -4.15 -31.89 -38.47
CA HIS A 71 -3.79 -32.01 -37.06
C HIS A 71 -4.33 -30.83 -36.23
N THR A 72 -4.66 -31.12 -34.98
CA THR A 72 -5.32 -30.33 -33.92
C THR A 72 -5.03 -28.82 -33.88
N TRP A 73 -6.11 -28.06 -33.66
CA TRP A 73 -6.17 -26.59 -33.72
C TRP A 73 -5.45 -25.92 -32.52
N SER A 74 -4.38 -25.16 -32.80
CA SER A 74 -3.74 -24.21 -31.86
C SER A 74 -3.24 -23.00 -32.67
N PRO A 75 -3.46 -21.74 -32.20
CA PRO A 75 -3.17 -20.52 -32.97
C PRO A 75 -1.70 -20.31 -33.34
N SER A 76 -0.76 -20.99 -32.68
CA SER A 76 0.67 -20.83 -32.92
C SER A 76 1.21 -21.69 -34.07
N ASN A 77 0.51 -22.76 -34.45
CA ASN A 77 0.98 -23.71 -35.48
C ASN A 77 0.51 -23.38 -36.91
N SER A 78 -0.60 -22.66 -37.09
CA SER A 78 -1.11 -22.27 -38.41
C SER A 78 -0.14 -21.37 -39.19
N ILE A 79 0.57 -20.49 -38.49
CA ILE A 79 1.51 -19.53 -39.08
C ILE A 79 2.79 -20.22 -39.59
N ARG A 80 3.27 -21.26 -38.91
CA ARG A 80 4.45 -22.03 -39.35
C ARG A 80 4.16 -22.89 -40.58
N THR A 81 2.98 -23.52 -40.63
CA THR A 81 2.59 -24.43 -41.72
C THR A 81 2.26 -23.69 -43.02
N VAL A 82 1.63 -22.51 -42.95
CA VAL A 82 1.39 -21.66 -44.13
C VAL A 82 2.70 -21.06 -44.66
N CYS A 83 3.62 -20.65 -43.77
CA CYS A 83 4.93 -20.14 -44.18
C CYS A 83 5.85 -21.21 -44.78
N SER A 84 5.77 -22.47 -44.32
CA SER A 84 6.57 -23.57 -44.87
C SER A 84 6.05 -24.03 -46.23
N CYS A 85 4.73 -24.09 -46.42
CA CYS A 85 4.10 -24.48 -47.69
C CYS A 85 4.34 -23.44 -48.80
N TRP A 86 4.30 -22.15 -48.47
CA TRP A 86 4.61 -21.07 -49.41
C TRP A 86 6.11 -20.99 -49.77
N ARG A 87 7.01 -21.24 -48.80
CA ARG A 87 8.46 -21.36 -49.07
C ARG A 87 8.81 -22.60 -49.91
N SER A 88 8.11 -23.71 -49.71
CA SER A 88 8.26 -24.95 -50.48
C SER A 88 7.87 -24.72 -51.95
N HIS A 89 6.69 -24.14 -52.18
CA HIS A 89 6.19 -23.87 -53.53
C HIS A 89 7.03 -22.83 -54.29
N MET A 90 7.56 -21.82 -53.60
CA MET A 90 8.51 -20.87 -54.22
C MET A 90 9.88 -21.47 -54.54
N ARG A 91 10.31 -22.53 -53.84
CA ARG A 91 11.58 -23.20 -54.13
C ARG A 91 11.47 -24.18 -55.30
N SER A 92 10.29 -24.77 -55.53
CA SER A 92 10.09 -25.79 -56.58
C SER A 92 9.87 -25.24 -57.99
N VAL A 93 9.65 -23.94 -58.19
CA VAL A 93 9.23 -23.38 -59.51
C VAL A 93 10.22 -22.33 -60.06
N ALA A 94 11.37 -22.10 -59.41
CA ALA A 94 12.34 -21.10 -59.86
C ALA A 94 13.37 -21.71 -60.84
N PRO A 95 13.52 -21.20 -62.08
CA PRO A 95 14.53 -21.68 -63.03
C PRO A 95 15.95 -21.14 -62.72
N CYS A 96 16.16 -20.40 -61.62
CA CYS A 96 17.44 -19.76 -61.29
C CYS A 96 18.46 -20.70 -60.57
N THR A 97 18.27 -22.02 -60.61
CA THR A 97 19.08 -23.00 -59.85
C THR A 97 20.49 -23.26 -60.40
N GLY A 98 20.84 -22.73 -61.59
CA GLY A 98 22.16 -22.86 -62.21
C GLY A 98 23.10 -21.65 -62.10
N LEU A 99 22.69 -20.55 -61.43
CA LEU A 99 23.45 -19.28 -61.44
C LEU A 99 24.38 -19.09 -60.21
N PRO A 100 25.53 -18.37 -60.36
CA PRO A 100 26.38 -17.97 -59.24
C PRO A 100 25.62 -17.16 -58.19
N ALA A 101 26.00 -17.29 -56.91
CA ALA A 101 25.23 -16.75 -55.77
C ALA A 101 24.93 -15.24 -55.86
N GLN A 102 25.82 -14.47 -56.48
CA GLN A 102 25.69 -13.02 -56.63
C GLN A 102 24.56 -12.61 -57.59
N ASN A 103 24.22 -13.46 -58.57
CA ASN A 103 23.19 -13.17 -59.58
C ASN A 103 21.83 -13.82 -59.28
N ARG A 104 21.75 -14.68 -58.26
CA ARG A 104 20.49 -15.35 -57.88
C ARG A 104 19.45 -14.39 -57.29
N GLU A 105 19.89 -13.39 -56.55
CA GLU A 105 19.01 -12.38 -55.96
C GLU A 105 18.40 -11.49 -57.06
N HIS A 106 19.20 -11.11 -58.06
CA HIS A 106 18.77 -10.33 -59.22
C HIS A 106 17.81 -11.13 -60.13
N CYS A 107 18.13 -12.39 -60.45
CA CYS A 107 17.24 -13.30 -61.21
C CYS A 107 15.89 -13.49 -60.51
N ARG A 108 15.87 -13.58 -59.18
CA ARG A 108 14.62 -13.66 -58.41
C ARG A 108 13.80 -12.38 -58.48
N GLN A 109 14.43 -11.22 -58.41
CA GLN A 109 13.73 -9.93 -58.51
C GLN A 109 13.16 -9.74 -59.91
N ASP A 110 13.94 -9.97 -60.96
CA ASP A 110 13.49 -9.83 -62.36
C ASP A 110 12.37 -10.81 -62.71
N TRP A 111 12.46 -12.06 -62.25
CA TRP A 111 11.42 -13.06 -62.50
C TRP A 111 10.11 -12.71 -61.76
N MET A 112 10.20 -12.14 -60.55
CA MET A 112 9.02 -11.64 -59.83
C MET A 112 8.38 -10.44 -60.54
N GLU A 113 9.18 -9.50 -61.04
CA GLU A 113 8.71 -8.34 -61.79
C GLU A 113 8.03 -8.75 -63.11
N THR A 114 8.65 -9.68 -63.85
CA THR A 114 8.13 -10.20 -65.12
C THR A 114 6.81 -10.97 -64.94
N ARG A 115 6.70 -11.76 -63.86
CA ARG A 115 5.47 -12.52 -63.57
C ARG A 115 4.35 -11.62 -63.02
N TYR A 116 4.70 -10.52 -62.36
CA TYR A 116 3.78 -9.47 -61.95
C TYR A 116 3.22 -8.70 -63.16
N GLN A 117 4.08 -8.33 -64.11
CA GLN A 117 3.70 -7.73 -65.40
C GLN A 117 2.79 -8.66 -66.23
N TRP A 118 3.09 -9.96 -66.27
CA TRP A 118 2.27 -10.97 -66.95
C TRP A 118 0.87 -11.12 -66.32
N LEU A 119 0.76 -11.06 -64.98
CA LEU A 119 -0.52 -11.09 -64.27
C LEU A 119 -1.34 -9.81 -64.52
N LEU A 120 -0.69 -8.65 -64.64
CA LEU A 120 -1.34 -7.38 -64.98
C LEU A 120 -1.87 -7.36 -66.42
N GLN A 121 -1.10 -7.89 -67.38
CA GLN A 121 -1.56 -8.02 -68.77
C GLN A 121 -2.77 -8.98 -68.90
N ARG A 122 -2.79 -10.05 -68.10
CA ARG A 122 -3.92 -11.00 -68.09
C ARG A 122 -5.16 -10.46 -67.38
N ALA A 123 -4.99 -9.54 -66.42
CA ALA A 123 -6.09 -8.83 -65.77
C ALA A 123 -6.74 -7.77 -66.68
N ASN A 124 -5.95 -7.16 -67.59
CA ASN A 124 -6.46 -6.16 -68.54
C ASN A 124 -7.13 -6.76 -69.80
N GLY A 125 -6.98 -8.07 -70.04
CA GLY A 125 -7.56 -8.78 -71.19
C GLY A 125 -8.93 -9.44 -70.95
N VAL A 126 -9.55 -9.25 -69.78
CA VAL A 126 -10.84 -9.87 -69.44
C VAL A 126 -11.95 -8.82 -69.54
N ASN A 127 -12.95 -9.12 -70.37
CA ASN A 127 -14.10 -8.30 -70.68
C ASN A 127 -14.72 -7.58 -69.46
N GLN A 128 -15.06 -6.32 -69.70
CA GLN A 128 -15.81 -5.42 -68.83
C GLN A 128 -17.15 -6.08 -68.43
N THR A 129 -17.33 -6.43 -67.14
CA THR A 129 -18.65 -6.50 -66.45
C THR A 129 -18.61 -6.87 -64.95
N THR A 130 -17.46 -6.82 -64.26
CA THR A 130 -17.42 -6.92 -62.79
C THR A 130 -16.27 -6.12 -62.19
N PRO A 131 -16.50 -5.22 -61.21
CA PRO A 131 -15.41 -4.53 -60.53
C PRO A 131 -14.75 -5.51 -59.55
N VAL A 132 -13.61 -6.05 -59.93
CA VAL A 132 -12.76 -6.81 -58.99
C VAL A 132 -12.19 -5.81 -57.98
N ARG A 133 -12.80 -5.73 -56.80
CA ARG A 133 -12.28 -4.99 -55.63
C ARG A 133 -10.99 -5.66 -55.12
N VAL A 134 -9.86 -5.33 -55.74
CA VAL A 134 -8.52 -5.55 -55.16
C VAL A 134 -8.23 -4.42 -54.19
N CYS A 135 -8.86 -4.41 -53.00
CA CYS A 135 -8.63 -3.33 -52.03
C CYS A 135 -8.47 -3.77 -50.56
N THR A 136 -8.44 -5.07 -50.23
CA THR A 136 -8.38 -5.52 -48.82
C THR A 136 -7.08 -6.20 -48.41
N THR A 137 -6.25 -6.67 -49.35
CA THR A 137 -4.96 -7.33 -49.03
C THR A 137 -3.77 -6.38 -48.95
N TRP A 138 -3.81 -5.24 -49.65
CA TRP A 138 -2.72 -4.24 -49.62
C TRP A 138 -2.72 -3.40 -48.34
N THR A 139 -3.88 -3.02 -47.82
CA THR A 139 -4.01 -2.26 -46.57
C THR A 139 -3.58 -3.10 -45.36
N LEU A 140 -4.10 -4.33 -45.24
CA LEU A 140 -3.71 -5.26 -44.17
C LEU A 140 -2.22 -5.65 -44.22
N ARG A 141 -1.66 -5.95 -45.41
CA ARG A 141 -0.22 -6.31 -45.50
C ARG A 141 0.70 -5.11 -45.23
N ARG A 142 0.27 -3.89 -45.58
CA ARG A 142 0.97 -2.63 -45.28
C ARG A 142 0.87 -2.25 -43.79
N GLU A 143 -0.22 -2.59 -43.11
CA GLU A 143 -0.38 -2.39 -41.67
C GLU A 143 0.42 -3.40 -40.85
N TRP A 144 0.41 -4.69 -41.22
CA TRP A 144 1.19 -5.74 -40.55
C TRP A 144 2.70 -5.61 -40.78
N SER A 145 3.13 -5.18 -41.97
CA SER A 145 4.54 -4.86 -42.22
C SER A 145 4.99 -3.59 -41.48
N ARG A 146 4.15 -2.55 -41.36
CA ARG A 146 4.44 -1.39 -40.49
C ARG A 146 4.50 -1.77 -39.02
N ALA A 147 3.64 -2.66 -38.54
CA ALA A 147 3.63 -3.10 -37.15
C ALA A 147 4.87 -3.95 -36.79
N THR A 148 5.25 -4.91 -37.65
CA THR A 148 6.41 -5.78 -37.39
C THR A 148 7.77 -5.10 -37.65
N VAL A 149 7.87 -4.25 -38.67
CA VAL A 149 9.06 -3.39 -38.92
C VAL A 149 9.16 -2.28 -37.86
N GLY A 150 8.03 -1.72 -37.43
CA GLY A 150 7.96 -0.70 -36.39
C GLY A 150 8.45 -1.17 -35.04
N VAL A 151 8.12 -2.40 -34.61
CA VAL A 151 8.60 -2.97 -33.33
C VAL A 151 10.09 -3.27 -33.38
N ARG A 152 10.61 -3.84 -34.47
CA ARG A 152 12.04 -4.14 -34.62
C ARG A 152 12.89 -2.87 -34.74
N GLN A 153 12.44 -1.88 -35.51
CA GLN A 153 13.06 -0.56 -35.58
C GLN A 153 12.96 0.19 -34.24
N ALA A 154 11.84 0.08 -33.52
CA ALA A 154 11.71 0.65 -32.18
C ALA A 154 12.76 0.06 -31.23
N PHE A 155 12.93 -1.27 -31.21
CA PHE A 155 13.94 -1.92 -30.37
C PHE A 155 15.38 -1.52 -30.72
N GLU A 156 15.77 -1.57 -31.99
CA GLU A 156 17.11 -1.19 -32.43
C GLU A 156 17.40 0.28 -32.12
N THR A 157 16.40 1.14 -32.31
CA THR A 157 16.56 2.57 -32.04
C THR A 157 16.54 2.90 -30.55
N THR A 158 15.79 2.18 -29.71
CA THR A 158 15.85 2.32 -28.25
C THR A 158 17.20 1.86 -27.69
N PHE A 159 17.76 0.76 -28.21
CA PHE A 159 19.10 0.30 -27.81
C PHE A 159 20.18 1.32 -28.14
N LEU A 160 20.09 1.95 -29.31
CA LEU A 160 20.96 3.07 -29.69
C LEU A 160 20.79 4.27 -28.75
N ASP A 161 19.55 4.63 -28.41
CA ASP A 161 19.25 5.74 -27.49
C ASP A 161 19.81 5.46 -26.07
N VAL A 162 19.70 4.22 -25.57
CA VAL A 162 20.28 3.80 -24.28
C VAL A 162 21.81 3.85 -24.32
N ARG A 163 22.44 3.30 -25.36
CA ARG A 163 23.91 3.33 -25.50
C ARG A 163 24.43 4.76 -25.59
N TYR A 164 23.70 5.63 -26.28
CA TYR A 164 24.00 7.05 -26.36
C TYR A 164 23.88 7.72 -24.99
N ALA A 165 22.79 7.48 -24.26
CA ALA A 165 22.56 8.02 -22.92
C ALA A 165 23.69 7.61 -21.95
N LEU A 166 24.08 6.33 -21.93
CA LEU A 166 25.20 5.84 -21.11
C LEU A 166 26.52 6.53 -21.44
N ARG A 167 26.79 6.75 -22.74
CA ARG A 167 28.01 7.46 -23.17
C ARG A 167 27.97 8.93 -22.78
N ALA A 168 26.80 9.55 -22.82
CA ALA A 168 26.61 10.93 -22.36
C ALA A 168 26.80 11.04 -20.84
N PHE A 169 26.30 10.08 -20.06
CA PHE A 169 26.47 10.04 -18.61
C PHE A 169 27.94 9.92 -18.20
N ARG A 170 28.71 9.08 -18.89
CA ARG A 170 30.16 8.95 -18.66
C ARG A 170 30.96 10.22 -18.96
N ARG A 171 30.48 11.08 -19.87
CA ARG A 171 31.13 12.36 -20.19
C ARG A 171 30.77 13.49 -19.22
N SER A 172 29.63 13.39 -18.52
CA SER A 172 29.17 14.40 -17.58
C SER A 172 28.80 13.77 -16.23
N PRO A 173 29.74 13.15 -15.50
CA PRO A 173 29.46 12.43 -14.27
C PRO A 173 28.91 13.35 -13.16
N GLY A 174 29.40 14.58 -13.06
CA GLY A 174 28.92 15.55 -12.06
C GLY A 174 27.43 15.85 -12.20
N PHE A 175 26.92 15.97 -13.43
CA PHE A 175 25.48 16.15 -13.69
C PHE A 175 24.65 14.93 -13.28
N VAL A 176 25.14 13.73 -13.59
CA VAL A 176 24.43 12.49 -13.25
C VAL A 176 24.37 12.35 -11.74
N LEU A 177 25.47 12.63 -11.05
CA LEU A 177 25.57 12.51 -9.60
C LEU A 177 24.65 13.51 -8.88
N THR A 178 24.59 14.77 -9.33
CA THR A 178 23.70 15.77 -8.74
C THR A 178 22.22 15.47 -8.98
N VAL A 179 21.84 15.08 -10.20
CA VAL A 179 20.46 14.69 -10.52
C VAL A 179 20.06 13.44 -9.73
N ALA A 180 20.91 12.41 -9.73
CA ALA A 180 20.64 11.17 -9.02
C ALA A 180 20.55 11.39 -7.50
N ALA A 181 21.45 12.18 -6.90
CA ALA A 181 21.40 12.51 -5.47
C ALA A 181 20.13 13.30 -5.09
N THR A 182 19.74 14.27 -5.92
CA THR A 182 18.54 15.09 -5.65
C THR A 182 17.26 14.26 -5.71
N ILE A 183 17.13 13.40 -6.73
CA ILE A 183 16.00 12.46 -6.84
C ILE A 183 16.05 11.46 -5.69
N ALA A 184 17.22 10.89 -5.39
CA ALA A 184 17.37 9.89 -4.33
C ALA A 184 16.95 10.42 -2.97
N LEU A 185 17.31 11.66 -2.62
CA LEU A 185 16.91 12.29 -1.36
C LEU A 185 15.39 12.50 -1.30
N GLY A 186 14.80 13.13 -2.32
CA GLY A 186 13.35 13.39 -2.34
C GLY A 186 12.53 12.10 -2.36
N LEU A 187 12.92 11.13 -3.18
CA LEU A 187 12.25 9.84 -3.31
C LEU A 187 12.46 8.98 -2.06
N GLY A 188 13.68 8.93 -1.53
CA GLY A 188 14.05 8.08 -0.39
C GLY A 188 13.40 8.48 0.91
N ILE A 189 13.29 9.77 1.20
CA ILE A 189 12.58 10.27 2.39
C ILE A 189 11.09 9.97 2.29
N ASN A 190 10.47 10.19 1.13
CA ASN A 190 9.07 9.85 0.90
C ASN A 190 8.81 8.33 0.97
N MET A 191 9.76 7.53 0.49
CA MET A 191 9.72 6.08 0.60
C MET A 191 9.78 5.61 2.06
N ALA A 192 10.63 6.24 2.89
CA ALA A 192 10.73 5.92 4.31
C ALA A 192 9.39 6.17 5.02
N LEU A 193 8.79 7.35 4.81
CA LEU A 193 7.48 7.70 5.35
C LEU A 193 6.40 6.71 4.92
N PHE A 194 6.30 6.42 3.62
CA PHE A 194 5.28 5.52 3.12
C PHE A 194 5.48 4.09 3.63
N THR A 195 6.73 3.64 3.80
CA THR A 195 7.04 2.33 4.38
C THR A 195 6.53 2.23 5.80
N LEU A 196 6.77 3.25 6.63
CA LEU A 196 6.26 3.31 8.01
C LEU A 196 4.73 3.39 8.02
N PHE A 197 4.14 4.28 7.23
CA PHE A 197 2.69 4.40 7.12
C PHE A 197 2.03 3.09 6.68
N ASN A 198 2.60 2.41 5.70
CA ASN A 198 2.11 1.10 5.25
C ASN A 198 2.21 0.06 6.35
N ALA A 199 3.32 0.01 7.08
CA ALA A 199 3.54 -0.98 8.13
C ALA A 199 2.57 -0.83 9.31
N TYR A 200 2.27 0.40 9.73
CA TYR A 200 1.42 0.65 10.91
C TYR A 200 -0.06 0.84 10.57
N VAL A 201 -0.38 1.45 9.43
CA VAL A 201 -1.74 1.94 9.12
C VAL A 201 -2.43 1.10 8.05
N LEU A 202 -1.71 0.58 7.05
CA LEU A 202 -2.32 -0.11 5.91
C LEU A 202 -2.21 -1.63 5.97
N ARG A 203 -1.16 -2.15 6.61
CA ARG A 203 -0.90 -3.59 6.68
C ARG A 203 -1.82 -4.23 7.72
N PRO A 204 -2.71 -5.16 7.31
CA PRO A 204 -3.58 -5.80 8.27
C PRO A 204 -2.79 -6.75 9.17
N ILE A 205 -3.23 -6.88 10.42
CA ILE A 205 -2.68 -7.82 11.40
C ILE A 205 -2.89 -9.25 10.86
N PRO A 206 -1.90 -10.16 10.95
CA PRO A 206 -1.97 -11.49 10.35
C PRO A 206 -2.86 -12.47 11.14
N ILE A 207 -4.15 -12.14 11.22
CA ILE A 207 -5.23 -12.88 11.91
C ILE A 207 -6.33 -13.29 10.93
N ARG A 208 -7.23 -14.17 11.37
CA ARG A 208 -8.40 -14.59 10.58
C ARG A 208 -9.36 -13.42 10.40
N ASP A 209 -9.60 -13.05 9.15
CA ASP A 209 -10.56 -12.01 8.73
C ASP A 209 -10.42 -10.69 9.54
N PRO A 210 -9.33 -9.94 9.36
CA PRO A 210 -9.02 -8.77 10.18
C PRO A 210 -10.04 -7.63 10.03
N TYR A 211 -10.67 -7.49 8.86
CA TYR A 211 -11.59 -6.38 8.56
C TYR A 211 -12.97 -6.51 9.22
N SER A 212 -13.32 -7.66 9.78
CA SER A 212 -14.57 -7.82 10.55
C SER A 212 -14.39 -7.64 12.05
N LEU A 213 -13.17 -7.42 12.55
CA LEU A 213 -12.90 -7.23 13.97
C LEU A 213 -13.01 -5.76 14.39
N TYR A 214 -13.81 -5.52 15.42
CA TYR A 214 -14.04 -4.19 15.96
C TYR A 214 -14.00 -4.18 17.49
N THR A 215 -13.45 -3.12 18.05
CA THR A 215 -13.61 -2.75 19.45
C THR A 215 -14.88 -1.92 19.60
N PHE A 216 -15.69 -2.25 20.60
CA PHE A 216 -16.91 -1.54 20.94
C PHE A 216 -16.77 -0.81 22.29
N THR A 217 -17.12 0.47 22.29
CA THR A 217 -17.33 1.28 23.51
C THR A 217 -18.42 2.34 23.24
N TRP A 218 -18.90 3.02 24.28
CA TRP A 218 -19.68 4.24 24.16
C TRP A 218 -19.05 5.38 24.93
N THR A 219 -19.35 6.60 24.50
CA THR A 219 -19.07 7.80 25.26
C THR A 219 -20.24 8.09 26.20
N THR A 220 -19.90 8.40 27.45
CA THR A 220 -20.83 8.88 28.47
C THR A 220 -21.07 10.39 28.31
N ARG A 221 -22.12 10.92 28.94
CA ARG A 221 -22.39 12.37 28.94
C ARG A 221 -21.26 13.19 29.57
N ALA A 222 -20.48 12.59 30.47
CA ALA A 222 -19.25 13.16 31.02
C ALA A 222 -18.07 13.20 30.03
N GLY A 223 -18.24 12.74 28.78
CA GLY A 223 -17.20 12.71 27.76
C GLY A 223 -16.16 11.60 27.93
N ARG A 224 -16.42 10.61 28.80
CA ARG A 224 -15.52 9.47 29.03
C ARG A 224 -15.95 8.26 28.22
N GLU A 225 -14.99 7.52 27.67
CA GLU A 225 -15.22 6.20 27.08
C GLU A 225 -15.51 5.18 28.18
N HIS A 226 -16.52 4.35 27.95
CA HIS A 226 -16.95 3.33 28.89
C HIS A 226 -16.12 2.06 28.74
N THR A 227 -15.61 1.58 29.86
CA THR A 227 -15.06 0.24 30.03
C THR A 227 -16.09 -0.65 30.70
N PHE A 228 -16.07 -1.94 30.42
CA PHE A 228 -17.15 -2.85 30.79
C PHE A 228 -16.82 -3.62 32.06
N SER A 229 -17.82 -3.87 32.89
CA SER A 229 -17.73 -4.89 33.93
C SER A 229 -17.90 -6.29 33.35
N TRP A 230 -17.52 -7.32 34.13
CA TRP A 230 -17.73 -8.72 33.73
C TRP A 230 -19.21 -9.04 33.47
N ASP A 231 -20.12 -8.49 34.25
CA ASP A 231 -21.55 -8.71 34.10
C ASP A 231 -22.12 -8.04 32.85
N GLU A 232 -21.66 -6.84 32.53
CA GLU A 232 -22.01 -6.16 31.28
C GLU A 232 -21.49 -6.95 30.07
N TYR A 233 -20.25 -7.44 30.12
CA TYR A 233 -19.70 -8.31 29.07
C TYR A 233 -20.55 -9.58 28.89
N ARG A 234 -20.92 -10.27 29.99
CA ARG A 234 -21.73 -11.50 29.93
C ARG A 234 -23.10 -11.23 29.29
N ARG A 235 -23.80 -10.18 29.73
CA ARG A 235 -25.09 -9.76 29.15
C ARG A 235 -24.94 -9.37 27.68
N PHE A 236 -23.86 -8.66 27.33
CA PHE A 236 -23.58 -8.28 25.95
C PHE A 236 -23.32 -9.51 25.08
N ARG A 237 -22.52 -10.48 25.56
CA ARG A 237 -22.25 -11.71 24.84
C ARG A 237 -23.52 -12.52 24.55
N GLU A 238 -24.43 -12.61 25.51
CA GLU A 238 -25.70 -13.34 25.38
C GLU A 238 -26.71 -12.61 24.48
N ASN A 239 -26.72 -11.27 24.52
CA ASN A 239 -27.72 -10.45 23.85
C ASN A 239 -27.09 -9.36 22.97
N ASN A 240 -26.23 -9.76 22.03
CA ASN A 240 -25.77 -8.86 20.96
C ASN A 240 -26.32 -9.32 19.60
N GLY A 241 -26.93 -8.37 18.87
CA GLY A 241 -27.42 -8.58 17.51
C GLY A 241 -26.38 -8.29 16.41
N VAL A 242 -25.16 -7.94 16.80
CA VAL A 242 -24.17 -7.32 15.90
C VAL A 242 -22.94 -8.19 15.68
N PHE A 243 -22.45 -8.84 16.73
CA PHE A 243 -21.26 -9.66 16.63
C PHE A 243 -21.62 -11.14 16.46
N SER A 244 -20.77 -11.86 15.73
CA SER A 244 -20.80 -13.31 15.57
C SER A 244 -20.00 -14.00 16.67
N GLU A 245 -18.87 -13.40 17.03
CA GLU A 245 -17.98 -13.84 18.10
C GLU A 245 -17.60 -12.60 18.93
N VAL A 246 -17.51 -12.76 20.26
CA VAL A 246 -17.17 -11.66 21.20
C VAL A 246 -16.15 -12.14 22.21
N ALA A 247 -15.10 -11.36 22.41
CA ALA A 247 -14.10 -11.53 23.45
C ALA A 247 -14.01 -10.26 24.31
N ALA A 248 -13.52 -10.41 25.53
CA ALA A 248 -13.14 -9.29 26.39
C ALA A 248 -11.65 -9.34 26.68
N VAL A 249 -11.05 -8.17 26.75
CA VAL A 249 -9.63 -8.01 27.07
C VAL A 249 -9.42 -6.95 28.14
N GLU A 250 -8.35 -7.11 28.91
CA GLU A 250 -7.90 -6.15 29.91
C GLU A 250 -6.37 -6.10 29.90
N SER A 251 -5.81 -4.91 29.78
CA SER A 251 -4.35 -4.74 29.77
C SER A 251 -3.78 -4.82 31.17
N VAL A 252 -2.65 -5.52 31.30
CA VAL A 252 -1.92 -5.66 32.56
C VAL A 252 -0.48 -5.30 32.31
N GLN A 253 0.02 -4.29 33.01
CA GLN A 253 1.43 -3.97 33.04
C GLN A 253 2.05 -4.55 34.31
N THR A 254 3.16 -5.26 34.16
CA THR A 254 3.93 -5.76 35.31
C THR A 254 5.41 -5.68 35.03
N ARG A 255 6.23 -6.17 35.97
CA ARG A 255 7.67 -6.32 35.80
C ARG A 255 8.08 -7.76 36.02
N LEU A 256 8.97 -8.25 35.16
CA LEU A 256 9.61 -9.55 35.28
C LEU A 256 11.13 -9.34 35.28
N ASN A 257 11.81 -9.77 36.33
CA ASN A 257 13.25 -9.55 36.53
C ASN A 257 13.68 -8.07 36.37
N GLY A 258 12.85 -7.14 36.86
CA GLY A 258 13.11 -5.69 36.82
C GLY A 258 12.78 -5.00 35.49
N ARG A 259 12.39 -5.74 34.44
CA ARG A 259 11.99 -5.19 33.13
C ARG A 259 10.48 -5.10 33.02
N VAL A 260 9.95 -4.11 32.30
CA VAL A 260 8.53 -4.06 31.93
C VAL A 260 8.14 -5.36 31.20
N PHE A 261 7.02 -5.92 31.61
CA PHE A 261 6.45 -7.15 31.05
C PHE A 261 4.97 -6.90 30.79
N GLN A 262 4.61 -6.72 29.52
CA GLN A 262 3.27 -6.32 29.09
C GLN A 262 2.37 -7.54 28.89
N GLY A 263 1.25 -7.56 29.60
CA GLY A 263 0.26 -8.62 29.58
C GLY A 263 -1.08 -8.16 29.03
N GLN A 264 -1.83 -9.12 28.50
CA GLN A 264 -3.25 -8.95 28.19
C GLN A 264 -4.04 -10.10 28.82
N LEU A 265 -4.98 -9.78 29.68
CA LEU A 265 -5.97 -10.72 30.16
C LEU A 265 -7.04 -10.88 29.11
N VAL A 266 -7.36 -12.11 28.73
CA VAL A 266 -8.28 -12.39 27.62
C VAL A 266 -9.29 -13.46 27.99
N THR A 267 -10.48 -13.41 27.39
CA THR A 267 -11.44 -14.50 27.48
C THR A 267 -10.92 -15.75 26.74
N GLY A 268 -11.30 -16.95 27.19
CA GLY A 268 -10.73 -18.19 26.67
C GLY A 268 -10.98 -18.46 25.18
N ASN A 269 -11.96 -17.79 24.56
CA ASN A 269 -12.21 -17.87 23.11
C ASN A 269 -11.33 -16.91 22.27
N TYR A 270 -10.50 -16.08 22.88
CA TYR A 270 -9.75 -15.01 22.19
C TYR A 270 -8.89 -15.52 21.04
N PHE A 271 -8.00 -16.50 21.29
CA PHE A 271 -7.12 -17.04 20.27
C PHE A 271 -7.87 -17.76 19.15
N GLN A 272 -8.96 -18.48 19.49
CA GLN A 272 -9.84 -19.14 18.53
C GLN A 272 -10.55 -18.12 17.63
N MET A 273 -11.05 -17.03 18.22
CA MET A 273 -11.71 -15.94 17.49
C MET A 273 -10.74 -15.32 16.49
N LEU A 274 -9.51 -15.02 16.90
CA LEU A 274 -8.48 -14.45 16.03
C LEU A 274 -7.89 -15.45 15.04
N GLY A 275 -8.11 -16.75 15.22
CA GLY A 275 -7.51 -17.81 14.40
C GLY A 275 -5.97 -17.83 14.51
N VAL A 276 -5.44 -17.50 15.68
CA VAL A 276 -3.99 -17.45 15.94
C VAL A 276 -3.55 -18.80 16.51
N GLY A 277 -2.59 -19.43 15.86
CA GLY A 277 -1.95 -20.66 16.35
C GLY A 277 -0.77 -20.42 17.28
N THR A 278 -0.12 -21.50 17.70
CA THR A 278 1.11 -21.48 18.51
C THR A 278 2.34 -21.82 17.68
N SER A 279 3.51 -21.32 18.12
CA SER A 279 4.81 -21.84 17.69
C SER A 279 5.25 -23.05 18.52
N LEU A 280 4.85 -23.08 19.80
CA LEU A 280 5.16 -24.14 20.75
C LEU A 280 3.98 -24.31 21.73
N GLY A 281 3.67 -25.53 22.15
CA GLY A 281 2.56 -25.81 23.08
C GLY A 281 1.18 -25.49 22.49
N ARG A 282 0.24 -25.05 23.33
CA ARG A 282 -1.16 -24.75 22.96
C ARG A 282 -1.59 -23.32 23.33
N THR A 283 -2.61 -22.81 22.66
CA THR A 283 -3.24 -21.54 23.03
C THR A 283 -4.14 -21.70 24.26
N LEU A 284 -4.62 -20.58 24.79
CA LEU A 284 -5.74 -20.59 25.74
C LEU A 284 -6.99 -21.17 25.10
N LEU A 285 -7.71 -21.97 25.89
CA LEU A 285 -8.99 -22.56 25.55
C LEU A 285 -10.09 -22.00 26.47
N PRO A 286 -11.37 -22.09 26.07
CA PRO A 286 -12.49 -21.67 26.92
C PRO A 286 -12.50 -22.34 28.31
N GLU A 287 -12.05 -23.59 28.42
CA GLU A 287 -11.93 -24.32 29.68
C GLU A 287 -10.93 -23.71 30.67
N ASP A 288 -9.81 -23.17 30.19
CA ASP A 288 -8.80 -22.50 31.03
C ASP A 288 -9.34 -21.19 31.65
N ALA A 289 -10.39 -20.63 31.04
CA ALA A 289 -11.05 -19.39 31.48
C ALA A 289 -12.48 -19.65 32.02
N ALA A 290 -12.83 -20.90 32.35
CA ALA A 290 -14.18 -21.25 32.78
C ALA A 290 -14.46 -20.88 34.25
N VAL A 291 -13.45 -20.98 35.11
CA VAL A 291 -13.61 -20.78 36.56
C VAL A 291 -12.62 -19.71 37.05
N PRO A 292 -13.09 -18.64 37.72
CA PRO A 292 -12.24 -17.65 38.37
C PRO A 292 -11.16 -18.30 39.26
N GLY A 293 -9.89 -17.93 39.04
CA GLY A 293 -8.75 -18.35 39.86
C GLY A 293 -8.30 -19.82 39.77
N ARG A 294 -8.96 -20.69 38.98
CA ARG A 294 -8.66 -22.13 38.99
C ARG A 294 -7.34 -22.50 38.29
N ASP A 295 -7.11 -21.96 37.10
CA ASP A 295 -5.97 -22.35 36.25
C ASP A 295 -5.09 -21.13 35.92
N PRO A 296 -4.02 -20.87 36.69
CA PRO A 296 -3.08 -19.80 36.39
C PRO A 296 -2.14 -20.23 35.26
N VAL A 297 -2.63 -20.13 34.03
CA VAL A 297 -1.90 -20.45 32.81
C VAL A 297 -1.55 -19.18 32.04
N VAL A 298 -0.48 -19.25 31.25
CA VAL A 298 -0.01 -18.13 30.43
C VAL A 298 0.49 -18.61 29.07
N VAL A 299 0.20 -17.81 28.04
CA VAL A 299 0.77 -17.95 26.70
C VAL A 299 1.75 -16.82 26.49
N LEU A 300 3.00 -17.13 26.13
CA LEU A 300 4.03 -16.13 25.86
C LEU A 300 3.99 -15.66 24.42
N SER A 301 4.39 -14.42 24.16
CA SER A 301 4.70 -13.96 22.81
C SER A 301 5.99 -14.61 22.30
N TYR A 302 6.10 -14.72 20.98
CA TYR A 302 7.32 -15.27 20.38
C TYR A 302 8.54 -14.43 20.72
N GLU A 303 8.38 -13.11 20.76
CA GLU A 303 9.46 -12.16 21.09
C GLU A 303 9.90 -12.32 22.55
N ALA A 304 8.97 -12.30 23.51
CA ALA A 304 9.28 -12.50 24.92
C ALA A 304 9.96 -13.86 25.17
N TRP A 305 9.52 -14.91 24.50
CA TRP A 305 10.16 -16.23 24.56
C TRP A 305 11.62 -16.20 24.09
N GLN A 306 11.91 -15.48 22.99
CA GLN A 306 13.27 -15.36 22.46
C GLN A 306 14.17 -14.43 23.28
N THR A 307 13.66 -13.27 23.70
CA THR A 307 14.47 -12.20 24.32
C THR A 307 14.61 -12.37 25.83
N ILE A 308 13.55 -12.80 26.53
CA ILE A 308 13.53 -12.93 28.00
C ILE A 308 13.92 -14.35 28.41
N PHE A 309 13.40 -15.36 27.70
CA PHE A 309 13.60 -16.77 28.04
C PHE A 309 14.64 -17.47 27.15
N ALA A 310 15.40 -16.71 26.35
CA ALA A 310 16.48 -17.20 25.50
C ALA A 310 16.07 -18.33 24.53
N GLY A 311 14.81 -18.37 24.11
CA GLY A 311 14.31 -19.37 23.16
C GLY A 311 14.26 -20.81 23.70
N ARG A 312 14.23 -20.98 25.03
CA ARG A 312 14.20 -22.28 25.69
C ARG A 312 13.00 -23.14 25.28
N THR A 313 13.24 -24.34 24.74
CA THR A 313 12.17 -25.26 24.31
C THR A 313 11.50 -25.99 25.48
N ASP A 314 12.17 -26.06 26.64
CA ASP A 314 11.65 -26.63 27.89
C ASP A 314 10.77 -25.65 28.68
N ILE A 315 10.40 -24.50 28.08
CA ILE A 315 9.55 -23.49 28.72
C ILE A 315 8.11 -23.98 28.90
N ILE A 316 7.62 -24.90 28.09
CA ILE A 316 6.26 -25.44 28.23
C ILE A 316 6.16 -26.26 29.51
N GLY A 317 5.17 -25.94 30.33
CA GLY A 317 4.96 -26.52 31.64
C GLY A 317 5.77 -25.85 32.75
N ALA A 318 6.75 -25.00 32.42
CA ALA A 318 7.49 -24.23 33.41
C ALA A 318 6.58 -23.21 34.09
N LYS A 319 6.84 -22.95 35.39
CA LYS A 319 6.12 -21.92 36.15
C LYS A 319 6.94 -20.64 36.18
N ILE A 320 6.35 -19.55 35.73
CA ILE A 320 6.91 -18.21 35.82
C ILE A 320 6.17 -17.40 36.88
N MET A 321 6.88 -16.58 37.64
CA MET A 321 6.30 -15.76 38.69
C MET A 321 5.89 -14.40 38.11
N ILE A 322 4.59 -14.13 38.03
CA ILE A 322 4.07 -12.83 37.59
C ILE A 322 3.35 -12.21 38.79
N ARG A 323 3.85 -11.07 39.29
CA ARG A 323 3.35 -10.41 40.52
C ARG A 323 3.22 -11.33 41.73
N GLY A 324 4.18 -12.24 41.91
CA GLY A 324 4.16 -13.22 43.01
C GLY A 324 3.16 -14.37 42.82
N SER A 325 2.44 -14.42 41.70
CA SER A 325 1.56 -15.54 41.34
C SER A 325 2.27 -16.50 40.38
N PRO A 326 2.40 -17.80 40.71
CA PRO A 326 2.98 -18.78 39.81
C PRO A 326 2.03 -19.07 38.65
N MET A 327 2.49 -18.84 37.42
CA MET A 327 1.74 -19.13 36.19
C MET A 327 2.46 -20.17 35.35
N GLN A 328 1.73 -21.20 34.93
CA GLN A 328 2.27 -22.24 34.07
C GLN A 328 2.24 -21.79 32.61
N VAL A 329 3.39 -21.83 31.95
CA VAL A 329 3.48 -21.55 30.51
C VAL A 329 2.90 -22.74 29.75
N ILE A 330 1.81 -22.53 29.02
CA ILE A 330 1.15 -23.58 28.23
C ILE A 330 1.46 -23.51 26.73
N GLY A 331 1.98 -22.36 26.28
CA GLY A 331 2.29 -22.15 24.87
C GLY A 331 3.06 -20.87 24.58
N VAL A 332 3.58 -20.80 23.36
CA VAL A 332 4.18 -19.62 22.75
C VAL A 332 3.37 -19.30 21.51
N ALA A 333 2.87 -18.07 21.38
CA ALA A 333 2.10 -17.62 20.23
C ALA A 333 2.91 -17.72 18.93
N ARG A 334 2.22 -17.74 17.79
CA ARG A 334 2.85 -17.72 16.46
C ARG A 334 3.78 -16.51 16.31
N LYS A 335 4.95 -16.70 15.70
CA LYS A 335 5.87 -15.61 15.30
C LYS A 335 5.13 -14.51 14.53
N GLY A 336 5.30 -13.25 14.95
CA GLY A 336 4.70 -12.07 14.31
C GLY A 336 3.29 -11.72 14.78
N PHE A 337 2.72 -12.45 15.75
CA PHE A 337 1.52 -12.03 16.47
C PHE A 337 1.92 -11.25 17.73
N GLN A 338 1.51 -9.99 17.81
CA GLN A 338 1.87 -9.04 18.89
C GLN A 338 0.67 -8.52 19.69
N ASP A 339 -0.55 -9.04 19.44
CA ASP A 339 -1.87 -8.57 19.91
C ASP A 339 -2.59 -7.61 18.94
N LEU A 340 -3.79 -7.16 19.30
CA LEU A 340 -4.60 -6.21 18.52
C LEU A 340 -4.33 -4.73 18.87
N SER A 341 -3.59 -4.46 19.94
CA SER A 341 -3.28 -3.09 20.38
C SER A 341 -2.00 -2.53 19.77
N GLU A 342 -1.86 -1.21 19.82
CA GLU A 342 -0.66 -0.47 19.42
C GLU A 342 0.59 -0.89 20.21
N VAL A 343 0.39 -1.28 21.48
CA VAL A 343 1.45 -1.79 22.36
C VAL A 343 1.52 -3.32 22.23
N PRO A 344 2.69 -3.89 21.85
CA PRO A 344 2.90 -5.32 21.81
C PRO A 344 2.70 -5.96 23.19
N ARG A 345 2.24 -7.22 23.22
CA ARG A 345 2.11 -8.00 24.46
C ARG A 345 3.21 -9.05 24.55
N ASP A 346 3.81 -9.17 25.73
CA ASP A 346 4.75 -10.23 26.08
C ASP A 346 4.04 -11.52 26.49
N PHE A 347 2.83 -11.40 27.04
CA PHE A 347 2.03 -12.55 27.45
C PHE A 347 0.52 -12.34 27.38
N TRP A 348 -0.21 -13.45 27.31
CA TRP A 348 -1.67 -13.51 27.47
C TRP A 348 -2.03 -14.49 28.58
N ALA A 349 -2.95 -14.11 29.45
CA ALA A 349 -3.48 -14.97 30.51
C ALA A 349 -5.03 -14.91 30.53
N PRO A 350 -5.72 -15.91 31.12
CA PRO A 350 -7.17 -15.88 31.27
C PRO A 350 -7.64 -14.65 32.06
N VAL A 351 -8.74 -14.03 31.64
CA VAL A 351 -9.40 -12.97 32.43
C VAL A 351 -9.79 -13.42 33.84
N THR A 352 -9.98 -14.72 34.05
CA THR A 352 -10.24 -15.35 35.35
C THR A 352 -9.09 -15.23 36.36
N VAL A 353 -7.89 -14.80 35.95
CA VAL A 353 -6.77 -14.54 36.85
C VAL A 353 -6.58 -13.04 37.18
N ALA A 354 -7.52 -12.17 36.77
CA ALA A 354 -7.45 -10.73 37.00
C ALA A 354 -7.17 -10.37 38.47
N GLY A 355 -7.91 -10.97 39.41
CA GLY A 355 -7.72 -10.74 40.86
C GLY A 355 -6.36 -11.17 41.43
N ARG A 356 -5.51 -11.86 40.65
CA ARG A 356 -4.12 -12.21 41.01
C ARG A 356 -3.06 -11.29 40.39
N LEU A 357 -3.43 -10.58 39.32
CA LEU A 357 -2.51 -9.81 38.49
C LEU A 357 -2.75 -8.30 38.53
N GLN A 358 -3.88 -7.86 39.04
CA GLN A 358 -4.14 -6.46 39.31
C GLN A 358 -4.52 -6.25 40.76
N ASP A 359 -4.15 -5.08 41.27
CA ASP A 359 -4.59 -4.62 42.58
C ASP A 359 -5.92 -3.88 42.43
N GLY A 360 -6.67 -3.81 43.52
CA GLY A 360 -7.99 -3.20 43.54
C GLY A 360 -9.10 -4.24 43.52
N PRO A 361 -10.33 -3.83 43.19
CA PRO A 361 -11.49 -4.70 43.30
C PRO A 361 -11.39 -5.89 42.33
N ASP A 362 -11.68 -7.09 42.84
CA ASP A 362 -11.71 -8.29 42.01
C ASP A 362 -12.75 -8.11 40.90
N LEU A 363 -12.37 -8.43 39.66
CA LEU A 363 -13.25 -8.34 38.49
C LEU A 363 -14.52 -9.17 38.66
N PHE A 364 -14.43 -10.25 39.44
CA PHE A 364 -15.54 -11.15 39.78
C PHE A 364 -16.12 -10.89 41.18
N GLY A 365 -15.63 -9.87 41.88
CA GLY A 365 -16.08 -9.47 43.21
C GLY A 365 -17.36 -8.63 43.19
N ALA A 366 -17.87 -8.31 44.38
CA ALA A 366 -19.12 -7.57 44.57
C ALA A 366 -19.09 -6.11 44.07
N GLU A 367 -17.91 -5.56 43.81
CA GLU A 367 -17.73 -4.18 43.35
C GLU A 367 -17.89 -4.02 41.84
N HIS A 368 -17.88 -5.14 41.08
CA HIS A 368 -18.10 -5.17 39.63
C HIS A 368 -17.33 -4.09 38.84
N PRO A 369 -15.99 -4.03 38.96
CA PRO A 369 -15.20 -2.95 38.36
C PRO A 369 -15.27 -2.95 36.82
N GLU A 370 -15.35 -1.77 36.24
CA GLU A 370 -15.42 -1.49 34.80
C GLU A 370 -14.01 -1.47 34.18
N ARG A 371 -13.43 -2.63 33.84
CA ARG A 371 -12.04 -2.75 33.33
C ARG A 371 -11.89 -3.42 31.98
N LEU A 372 -12.98 -3.97 31.42
CA LEU A 372 -12.92 -4.77 30.21
C LEU A 372 -13.14 -3.93 28.95
N THR A 373 -12.38 -4.22 27.92
CA THR A 373 -12.63 -3.75 26.56
C THR A 373 -13.25 -4.87 25.75
N ILE A 374 -14.37 -4.60 25.08
CA ILE A 374 -15.07 -5.59 24.24
C ILE A 374 -14.53 -5.54 22.83
N ILE A 375 -14.16 -6.72 22.32
CA ILE A 375 -13.76 -6.94 20.93
C ILE A 375 -14.72 -7.95 20.32
N GLY A 376 -15.25 -7.65 19.14
CA GLY A 376 -16.19 -8.54 18.47
C GLY A 376 -15.97 -8.62 16.96
N ARG A 377 -16.39 -9.73 16.38
CA ARG A 377 -16.40 -9.96 14.94
C ARG A 377 -17.77 -9.65 14.35
N ILE A 378 -17.89 -8.60 13.54
CA ILE A 378 -19.16 -8.19 12.94
C ILE A 378 -19.71 -9.32 12.06
N ARG A 379 -21.03 -9.53 12.09
CA ARG A 379 -21.68 -10.57 11.28
C ARG A 379 -21.48 -10.31 9.78
N PRO A 380 -21.28 -11.36 8.96
CA PRO A 380 -21.20 -11.21 7.51
C PRO A 380 -22.43 -10.49 6.95
N GLY A 381 -22.22 -9.51 6.06
CA GLY A 381 -23.29 -8.74 5.42
C GLY A 381 -23.87 -7.59 6.25
N GLN A 382 -23.46 -7.44 7.52
CA GLN A 382 -23.91 -6.32 8.35
C GLN A 382 -23.15 -5.04 8.00
N ARG A 383 -23.88 -3.95 7.73
CA ARG A 383 -23.29 -2.63 7.51
C ARG A 383 -22.88 -2.00 8.84
N ILE A 384 -21.70 -1.38 8.89
CA ILE A 384 -21.15 -0.73 10.09
C ILE A 384 -22.12 0.32 10.66
N SER A 385 -22.71 1.17 9.82
CA SER A 385 -23.68 2.18 10.28
C SER A 385 -24.93 1.58 10.93
N SER A 386 -25.36 0.39 10.49
CA SER A 386 -26.48 -0.34 11.11
C SER A 386 -26.06 -1.02 12.42
N ALA A 387 -24.83 -1.52 12.50
CA ALA A 387 -24.22 -2.03 13.72
C ALA A 387 -24.12 -0.92 14.78
N GLU A 388 -23.62 0.27 14.43
CA GLU A 388 -23.55 1.44 15.31
C GLU A 388 -24.92 1.84 15.83
N ALA A 389 -25.94 1.90 14.98
CA ALA A 389 -27.31 2.23 15.40
C ALA A 389 -27.89 1.20 16.39
N THR A 390 -27.64 -0.08 16.15
CA THR A 390 -28.09 -1.18 17.02
C THR A 390 -27.40 -1.10 18.39
N LEU A 391 -26.08 -0.90 18.39
CA LEU A 391 -25.30 -0.75 19.63
C LEU A 391 -25.65 0.55 20.37
N ALA A 392 -26.00 1.61 19.66
CA ALA A 392 -26.45 2.87 20.27
C ALA A 392 -27.83 2.75 20.92
N ALA A 393 -28.71 1.88 20.41
CA ALA A 393 -29.95 1.55 21.10
C ALA A 393 -29.69 0.71 22.35
N TRP A 394 -28.81 -0.30 22.23
CA TRP A 394 -28.42 -1.16 23.34
C TRP A 394 -27.75 -0.39 24.49
N SER A 395 -26.80 0.50 24.20
CA SER A 395 -26.09 1.29 25.22
C SER A 395 -27.01 2.28 25.93
N ARG A 396 -27.95 2.91 25.21
CA ARG A 396 -28.98 3.77 25.82
C ARG A 396 -29.94 3.00 26.72
N GLN A 397 -30.33 1.79 26.31
CA GLN A 397 -31.17 0.92 27.13
C GLN A 397 -30.45 0.50 28.40
N MET A 398 -29.19 0.06 28.28
CA MET A 398 -28.38 -0.41 29.40
C MET A 398 -28.13 0.71 30.42
N THR A 399 -27.86 1.93 29.95
CA THR A 399 -27.59 3.09 30.81
C THR A 399 -28.85 3.86 31.26
N SER A 400 -30.05 3.39 30.89
CA SER A 400 -31.31 4.11 31.18
C SER A 400 -31.58 4.34 32.67
N GLN A 401 -31.14 3.41 33.53
CA GLN A 401 -31.29 3.47 34.99
C GLN A 401 -30.06 4.08 35.69
N GLN A 402 -29.00 4.41 34.94
CA GLN A 402 -27.79 5.01 35.50
C GLN A 402 -27.95 6.52 35.71
N PRO A 403 -27.14 7.13 36.60
CA PRO A 403 -27.07 8.57 36.75
C PRO A 403 -26.82 9.27 35.41
N ASP A 404 -27.32 10.50 35.28
CA ASP A 404 -27.38 11.22 34.00
C ASP A 404 -26.00 11.42 33.34
N GLU A 405 -24.95 11.57 34.16
CA GLU A 405 -23.56 11.68 33.73
C GLU A 405 -23.02 10.40 33.07
N ARG A 406 -23.50 9.23 33.48
CA ARG A 406 -23.08 7.92 32.97
C ARG A 406 -23.91 7.43 31.78
N LYS A 407 -24.96 8.16 31.41
CA LYS A 407 -25.79 7.81 30.25
C LYS A 407 -24.97 7.83 28.97
N ALA A 408 -25.16 6.82 28.14
CA ALA A 408 -24.51 6.72 26.84
C ALA A 408 -25.06 7.80 25.89
N VAL A 409 -24.16 8.58 25.27
CA VAL A 409 -24.50 9.65 24.31
C VAL A 409 -23.99 9.36 22.90
N GLY A 410 -22.94 8.53 22.74
CA GLY A 410 -22.40 8.14 21.44
C GLY A 410 -21.78 6.75 21.48
N VAL A 411 -21.77 6.04 20.35
CA VAL A 411 -21.11 4.74 20.21
C VAL A 411 -19.89 4.87 19.33
N LEU A 412 -18.84 4.15 19.69
CA LEU A 412 -17.60 4.06 18.95
C LEU A 412 -17.34 2.61 18.57
N LEU A 413 -17.29 2.35 17.25
CA LEU A 413 -16.77 1.12 16.67
C LEU A 413 -15.42 1.40 16.03
N ARG A 414 -14.35 0.87 16.64
CA ARG A 414 -12.98 1.01 16.12
C ARG A 414 -12.57 -0.27 15.42
N SER A 415 -12.15 -0.19 14.17
CA SER A 415 -11.61 -1.35 13.44
C SER A 415 -10.29 -1.80 14.06
N ASN A 416 -10.12 -3.09 14.32
CA ASN A 416 -8.85 -3.69 14.74
C ASN A 416 -8.14 -4.41 13.58
N ALA A 417 -8.44 -4.01 12.33
CA ALA A 417 -7.84 -4.64 11.17
C ALA A 417 -6.33 -4.39 11.07
N THR A 418 -5.88 -3.23 11.55
CA THR A 418 -4.51 -2.71 11.46
C THR A 418 -4.04 -2.28 12.85
N ALA A 419 -2.72 -2.19 13.07
CA ALA A 419 -2.16 -1.81 14.37
C ALA A 419 -2.61 -0.42 14.81
N ILE A 420 -2.65 0.53 13.87
CA ILE A 420 -3.24 1.84 14.06
C ILE A 420 -4.47 1.95 13.15
N PRO A 421 -5.69 2.11 13.71
CA PRO A 421 -6.90 2.25 12.91
C PRO A 421 -6.89 3.57 12.13
N LEU A 422 -7.31 3.52 10.87
CA LEU A 422 -7.45 4.71 10.04
C LEU A 422 -8.70 5.52 10.46
N THR A 423 -8.56 6.32 11.51
CA THR A 423 -9.63 7.22 11.98
C THR A 423 -9.58 8.58 11.27
N ARG A 424 -10.69 9.32 11.33
CA ARG A 424 -10.75 10.70 10.80
C ARG A 424 -9.76 11.61 11.53
N GLU A 425 -9.59 11.41 12.83
CA GLU A 425 -8.65 12.16 13.67
C GLU A 425 -7.20 11.89 13.24
N LEU A 426 -6.84 10.62 13.05
CA LEU A 426 -5.51 10.25 12.57
C LEU A 426 -5.23 10.86 11.19
N LEU A 427 -6.19 10.83 10.28
CA LEU A 427 -6.08 11.47 8.97
C LEU A 427 -5.88 12.98 9.09
N LEU A 428 -6.60 13.65 9.99
CA LEU A 428 -6.46 15.09 10.20
C LEU A 428 -5.08 15.44 10.78
N VAL A 429 -4.59 14.67 11.75
CA VAL A 429 -3.26 14.86 12.37
C VAL A 429 -2.14 14.55 11.38
N PHE A 430 -2.30 13.52 10.54
CA PHE A 430 -1.27 13.10 9.58
C PHE A 430 -1.28 13.92 8.29
N SER A 431 -2.41 14.55 7.93
CA SER A 431 -2.56 15.30 6.67
C SER A 431 -1.52 16.41 6.44
N PRO A 432 -1.12 17.25 7.43
CA PRO A 432 -0.12 18.28 7.21
C PRO A 432 1.26 17.68 6.97
N LEU A 433 1.55 16.56 7.65
CA LEU A 433 2.80 15.81 7.46
C LEU A 433 2.86 15.23 6.05
N ALA A 434 1.81 14.55 5.60
CA ALA A 434 1.70 14.03 4.24
C ALA A 434 1.81 15.13 3.18
N ALA A 435 1.18 16.29 3.40
CA ALA A 435 1.27 17.45 2.52
C ALA A 435 2.71 18.00 2.44
N ALA A 436 3.42 18.09 3.56
CA ALA A 436 4.81 18.54 3.60
C ALA A 436 5.75 17.60 2.82
N PHE A 437 5.59 16.29 2.97
CA PHE A 437 6.40 15.31 2.24
C PHE A 437 6.08 15.28 0.74
N ALA A 438 4.80 15.40 0.37
CA ALA A 438 4.39 15.57 -1.03
C ALA A 438 5.00 16.84 -1.64
N LEU A 439 5.00 17.96 -0.91
CA LEU A 439 5.65 19.20 -1.33
C LEU A 439 7.16 19.02 -1.50
N ALA A 440 7.83 18.33 -0.57
CA ALA A 440 9.25 18.02 -0.67
C ALA A 440 9.58 17.19 -1.91
N LEU A 441 8.73 16.21 -2.25
CA LEU A 441 8.86 15.43 -3.49
C LEU A 441 8.73 16.34 -4.72
N LEU A 442 7.74 17.23 -4.75
CA LEU A 442 7.56 18.19 -5.84
C LEU A 442 8.77 19.11 -6.00
N LEU A 443 9.38 19.58 -4.91
CA LEU A 443 10.60 20.39 -4.94
C LEU A 443 11.79 19.61 -5.51
N ALA A 444 11.95 18.33 -5.13
CA ALA A 444 12.98 17.47 -5.70
C ALA A 444 12.77 17.28 -7.22
N CYS A 445 11.52 17.13 -7.66
CA CYS A 445 11.20 17.01 -9.07
C CYS A 445 11.42 18.32 -9.85
N ALA A 446 11.08 19.47 -9.25
CA ALA A 446 11.32 20.80 -9.81
C ALA A 446 12.82 21.08 -10.02
N ASN A 447 13.67 20.62 -9.10
CA ASN A 447 15.13 20.68 -9.26
C ASN A 447 15.60 19.92 -10.51
N VAL A 448 15.10 18.70 -10.70
CA VAL A 448 15.43 17.88 -11.88
C VAL A 448 15.00 18.59 -13.16
N ALA A 449 13.78 19.13 -13.17
CA ALA A 449 13.27 19.89 -14.31
C ALA A 449 14.17 21.09 -14.64
N SER A 450 14.59 21.85 -13.63
CA SER A 450 15.49 23.00 -13.78
C SER A 450 16.85 22.61 -14.34
N MET A 451 17.42 21.49 -13.86
CA MET A 451 18.69 20.94 -14.35
C MET A 451 18.58 20.43 -15.79
N MET A 452 17.48 19.74 -16.13
CA MET A 452 17.22 19.27 -17.49
C MET A 452 17.01 20.42 -18.46
N LEU A 453 16.31 21.47 -18.04
CA LEU A 453 16.12 22.69 -18.82
C LEU A 453 17.45 23.41 -19.06
N ALA A 454 18.31 23.53 -18.04
CA ALA A 454 19.66 24.09 -18.19
C ALA A 454 20.51 23.29 -19.20
N ARG A 455 20.44 21.96 -19.17
CA ARG A 455 21.15 21.08 -20.10
C ARG A 455 20.56 21.11 -21.51
N ALA A 456 19.25 21.32 -21.65
CA ALA A 456 18.62 21.50 -22.94
C ALA A 456 19.10 22.79 -23.61
N VAL A 457 19.28 23.87 -22.85
CA VAL A 457 19.85 25.15 -23.35
C VAL A 457 21.29 24.96 -23.82
N THR A 458 22.16 24.28 -23.06
CA THR A 458 23.54 24.03 -23.52
C THR A 458 23.62 23.14 -24.76
N ARG A 459 22.62 22.26 -24.97
CA ARG A 459 22.50 21.40 -26.15
C ARG A 459 21.67 21.99 -27.29
N GLN A 460 21.17 23.23 -27.18
CA GLN A 460 20.31 23.82 -28.21
C GLN A 460 20.97 23.87 -29.59
N ARG A 461 22.27 24.20 -29.66
CA ARG A 461 23.02 24.25 -30.93
C ARG A 461 23.06 22.90 -31.62
N GLU A 462 23.32 21.83 -30.87
CA GLU A 462 23.33 20.46 -31.39
C GLU A 462 21.93 20.02 -31.86
N ILE A 463 20.90 20.31 -31.06
CA ILE A 463 19.51 19.98 -31.37
C ILE A 463 19.04 20.73 -32.63
N GLY A 464 19.40 22.00 -32.76
CA GLY A 464 19.13 22.84 -33.93
C GLY A 464 19.77 22.28 -35.20
N ILE A 465 21.05 21.90 -35.15
CA ILE A 465 21.75 21.28 -36.30
C ILE A 465 21.05 19.98 -36.73
N ARG A 466 20.69 19.12 -35.77
CA ARG A 466 19.98 17.85 -36.07
C ARG A 466 18.60 18.08 -36.69
N LEU A 467 17.86 19.09 -36.22
CA LEU A 467 16.58 19.48 -36.80
C LEU A 467 16.75 20.01 -38.23
N SER A 468 17.79 20.82 -38.49
CA SER A 468 18.12 21.32 -39.83
C SER A 468 18.55 20.21 -40.79
N LEU A 469 19.18 19.14 -40.28
CA LEU A 469 19.50 17.92 -41.04
C LEU A 469 18.29 16.99 -41.26
N GLY A 470 17.09 17.38 -40.84
CA GLY A 470 15.84 16.64 -41.09
C GLY A 470 15.46 15.62 -40.02
N ALA A 471 16.06 15.67 -38.82
CA ALA A 471 15.65 14.78 -37.72
C ALA A 471 14.21 15.08 -37.26
N ALA A 472 13.37 14.04 -37.16
CA ALA A 472 12.02 14.18 -36.63
C ALA A 472 12.03 14.59 -35.15
N ARG A 473 11.19 15.57 -34.78
CA ARG A 473 11.05 16.07 -33.38
C ARG A 473 10.78 14.94 -32.38
N GLY A 474 9.95 13.97 -32.76
CA GLY A 474 9.64 12.80 -31.92
C GLY A 474 10.87 11.96 -31.58
N ARG A 475 11.87 11.91 -32.46
CA ARG A 475 13.12 11.17 -32.20
C ARG A 475 13.99 11.87 -31.15
N LEU A 476 14.04 13.19 -31.20
CA LEU A 476 14.75 14.01 -30.20
C LEU A 476 14.05 13.95 -28.83
N ILE A 477 12.72 14.04 -28.81
CA ILE A 477 11.94 13.92 -27.56
C ILE A 477 12.13 12.53 -26.94
N ARG A 478 12.04 11.46 -27.74
CA ARG A 478 12.26 10.09 -27.25
C ARG A 478 13.66 9.91 -26.70
N GLN A 479 14.68 10.45 -27.36
CA GLN A 479 16.07 10.38 -26.88
C GLN A 479 16.21 11.07 -25.51
N LEU A 480 15.66 12.27 -25.32
CA LEU A 480 15.70 13.01 -24.05
C LEU A 480 14.91 12.30 -22.94
N LEU A 481 13.77 11.70 -23.27
CA LEU A 481 13.00 10.87 -22.35
C LEU A 481 13.79 9.61 -21.95
N THR A 482 14.46 8.97 -22.91
CA THR A 482 15.30 7.79 -22.64
C THR A 482 16.46 8.15 -21.71
N GLU A 483 17.10 9.32 -21.91
CA GLU A 483 18.09 9.83 -20.95
C GLU A 483 17.47 10.04 -19.55
N SER A 484 16.27 10.63 -19.46
CA SER A 484 15.62 10.91 -18.16
C SER A 484 15.21 9.63 -17.43
N VAL A 485 14.63 8.66 -18.14
CA VAL A 485 14.21 7.37 -17.59
C VAL A 485 15.42 6.52 -17.20
N LEU A 486 16.50 6.53 -17.98
CA LEU A 486 17.70 5.78 -17.62
C LEU A 486 18.39 6.36 -16.38
N LEU A 487 18.26 7.66 -16.14
CA LEU A 487 18.72 8.34 -14.92
C LEU A 487 17.86 8.03 -13.70
N SER A 488 16.57 7.73 -13.87
CA SER A 488 15.67 7.44 -12.74
C SER A 488 15.98 6.08 -12.09
N VAL A 489 16.51 5.11 -12.84
CA VAL A 489 16.88 3.78 -12.32
C VAL A 489 17.94 3.85 -11.20
N PRO A 490 19.15 4.41 -11.41
CA PRO A 490 20.13 4.53 -10.35
C PRO A 490 19.66 5.48 -9.23
N ALA A 491 18.87 6.51 -9.57
CA ALA A 491 18.31 7.41 -8.57
C ALA A 491 17.29 6.71 -7.66
N ALA A 492 16.45 5.82 -8.19
CA ALA A 492 15.50 5.03 -7.42
C ALA A 492 16.22 4.02 -6.52
N PHE A 493 17.29 3.39 -7.02
CA PHE A 493 18.12 2.50 -6.20
C PHE A 493 18.81 3.25 -5.05
N LEU A 494 19.43 4.41 -5.34
CA LEU A 494 19.99 5.26 -4.30
C LEU A 494 18.92 5.77 -3.33
N GLY A 495 17.72 6.11 -3.83
CA GLY A 495 16.59 6.52 -2.99
C GLY A 495 16.14 5.40 -2.05
N TRP A 496 16.12 4.15 -2.50
CA TRP A 496 15.87 3.00 -1.63
C TRP A 496 16.92 2.89 -0.52
N ILE A 497 18.21 3.05 -0.83
CA ILE A 497 19.28 3.07 0.19
C ILE A 497 19.05 4.21 1.20
N VAL A 498 18.77 5.42 0.71
CA VAL A 498 18.45 6.58 1.55
C VAL A 498 17.26 6.28 2.46
N SER A 499 16.22 5.63 1.94
CA SER A 499 15.06 5.21 2.73
C SER A 499 15.45 4.26 3.87
N GLN A 500 16.28 3.26 3.61
CA GLN A 500 16.72 2.31 4.64
C GLN A 500 17.53 3.01 5.73
N VAL A 501 18.50 3.84 5.32
CA VAL A 501 19.32 4.62 6.25
C VAL A 501 18.46 5.60 7.06
N THR A 502 17.45 6.22 6.43
CA THR A 502 16.54 7.16 7.12
C THR A 502 15.71 6.43 8.17
N ILE A 503 15.12 5.28 7.84
CA ILE A 503 14.36 4.46 8.80
C ILE A 503 15.27 4.05 9.97
N GLU A 504 16.44 3.49 9.69
CA GLU A 504 17.38 3.02 10.71
C GLU A 504 17.89 4.16 11.59
N ALA A 505 18.24 5.30 11.00
CA ALA A 505 18.68 6.49 11.73
C ALA A 505 17.56 7.09 12.57
N SER A 506 16.33 7.17 12.04
CA SER A 506 15.17 7.66 12.77
C SER A 506 14.85 6.76 13.98
N LEU A 507 14.89 5.44 13.81
CA LEU A 507 14.73 4.50 14.91
C LEU A 507 15.84 4.68 15.95
N ARG A 508 17.11 4.77 15.53
CA ARG A 508 18.24 5.02 16.47
C ARG A 508 18.09 6.34 17.23
N ILE A 509 17.71 7.42 16.57
CA ILE A 509 17.49 8.71 17.21
C ILE A 509 16.36 8.60 18.22
N MET A 510 15.24 7.97 17.83
CA MET A 510 14.12 7.69 18.73
C MET A 510 14.59 6.89 19.96
N TYR A 511 15.42 5.86 19.77
CA TYR A 511 15.99 5.06 20.85
C TYR A 511 16.91 5.86 21.81
N VAL A 512 17.51 6.95 21.35
CA VAL A 512 18.36 7.81 22.18
C VAL A 512 17.56 8.91 22.88
N THR A 513 16.50 9.43 22.24
CA THR A 513 15.71 10.56 22.76
C THR A 513 14.56 10.15 23.68
N VAL A 514 14.02 8.94 23.53
CA VAL A 514 12.92 8.44 24.36
C VAL A 514 13.49 7.93 25.69
N PRO A 515 12.89 8.29 26.85
CA PRO A 515 13.30 7.78 28.15
C PRO A 515 13.39 6.24 28.14
N ARG A 516 14.43 5.67 28.77
CA ARG A 516 14.68 4.21 28.74
C ARG A 516 13.46 3.38 29.15
N ASP A 517 12.65 3.90 30.06
CA ASP A 517 11.43 3.24 30.55
C ASP A 517 10.33 3.14 29.47
N MET A 518 10.26 4.10 28.54
CA MET A 518 9.38 4.03 27.37
C MET A 518 9.99 3.23 26.21
N LEU A 519 11.30 3.06 26.21
CA LEU A 519 12.01 2.20 25.27
C LEU A 519 11.67 0.73 25.47
N GLU A 520 11.42 0.31 26.71
CA GLU A 520 10.98 -1.06 27.03
C GLU A 520 9.59 -1.39 26.47
N LEU A 521 8.77 -0.38 26.17
CA LEU A 521 7.45 -0.51 25.55
C LEU A 521 7.50 -0.56 24.01
N LEU A 522 8.62 -0.16 23.39
CA LEU A 522 8.79 -0.02 21.95
C LEU A 522 9.75 -1.08 21.40
N HIS A 523 9.22 -2.25 21.03
CA HIS A 523 10.03 -3.31 20.43
C HIS A 523 10.07 -3.27 18.89
N GLU A 524 11.14 -3.86 18.34
CA GLU A 524 11.53 -3.86 16.93
C GLU A 524 10.36 -4.14 15.99
N VAL A 525 9.78 -3.09 15.42
CA VAL A 525 8.88 -3.27 14.28
C VAL A 525 9.73 -3.80 13.14
N THR A 526 9.61 -5.11 12.90
CA THR A 526 10.10 -5.70 11.67
C THR A 526 9.37 -4.97 10.54
N LEU A 527 10.10 -4.11 9.83
CA LEU A 527 9.67 -3.43 8.62
C LEU A 527 10.17 -4.27 7.44
N PRO A 528 9.55 -5.43 7.12
CA PRO A 528 10.00 -6.19 5.97
C PRO A 528 9.84 -5.31 4.73
N VAL A 529 10.85 -5.35 3.88
CA VAL A 529 10.87 -4.63 2.61
C VAL A 529 9.64 -5.07 1.79
N ASP A 530 8.64 -4.20 1.70
CA ASP A 530 7.43 -4.47 0.93
C ASP A 530 7.68 -4.11 -0.54
N TRP A 531 7.62 -5.13 -1.41
CA TRP A 531 7.81 -4.97 -2.85
C TRP A 531 6.78 -4.02 -3.47
N ARG A 532 5.59 -3.89 -2.88
CA ARG A 532 4.54 -2.96 -3.34
C ARG A 532 5.00 -1.52 -3.22
N VAL A 533 5.71 -1.20 -2.14
CA VAL A 533 6.31 0.13 -1.93
C VAL A 533 7.39 0.37 -2.98
N ILE A 534 8.25 -0.60 -3.24
CA ILE A 534 9.30 -0.49 -4.28
C ILE A 534 8.65 -0.24 -5.66
N VAL A 535 7.61 -0.99 -6.01
CA VAL A 535 6.92 -0.84 -7.30
C VAL A 535 6.23 0.52 -7.40
N PHE A 536 5.50 0.94 -6.37
CA PHE A 536 4.87 2.26 -6.31
C PHE A 536 5.92 3.38 -6.48
N MET A 537 7.04 3.30 -5.76
CA MET A 537 8.10 4.30 -5.85
C MET A 537 8.82 4.28 -7.20
N PHE A 538 9.00 3.11 -7.82
CA PHE A 538 9.52 3.00 -9.17
C PHE A 538 8.60 3.69 -10.18
N PHE A 539 7.28 3.48 -10.09
CA PHE A 539 6.31 4.18 -10.91
C PHE A 539 6.28 5.68 -10.62
N ALA A 540 6.39 6.11 -9.36
CA ALA A 540 6.47 7.53 -9.00
C ALA A 540 7.72 8.19 -9.60
N ALA A 541 8.88 7.53 -9.51
CA ALA A 541 10.14 8.00 -10.09
C ALA A 541 10.07 8.05 -11.63
N LEU A 542 9.46 7.05 -12.27
CA LEU A 542 9.24 7.01 -13.72
C LEU A 542 8.30 8.14 -14.16
N THR A 543 7.19 8.32 -13.46
CA THR A 543 6.20 9.36 -13.76
C THR A 543 6.81 10.75 -13.59
N SER A 544 7.58 10.96 -12.53
CA SER A 544 8.35 12.20 -12.34
C SER A 544 9.35 12.43 -13.48
N ALA A 545 10.17 11.43 -13.81
CA ALA A 545 11.16 11.55 -14.91
C ALA A 545 10.50 11.87 -16.25
N VAL A 546 9.32 11.30 -16.53
CA VAL A 546 8.55 11.58 -17.74
C VAL A 546 7.94 12.98 -17.70
N LEU A 547 7.21 13.35 -16.64
CA LEU A 547 6.55 14.66 -16.53
C LEU A 547 7.57 15.80 -16.64
N PHE A 548 8.66 15.70 -15.88
CA PHE A 548 9.67 16.76 -15.80
C PHE A 548 10.74 16.67 -16.90
N GLY A 549 10.89 15.53 -17.58
CA GLY A 549 11.72 15.38 -18.78
C GLY A 549 11.02 15.79 -20.08
N LEU A 550 9.69 15.64 -20.15
CA LEU A 550 8.90 15.95 -21.35
C LEU A 550 8.78 17.46 -21.59
N VAL A 551 8.56 18.25 -20.52
CA VAL A 551 8.44 19.70 -20.60
C VAL A 551 9.65 20.38 -21.26
N PRO A 552 10.91 20.15 -20.81
CA PRO A 552 12.08 20.71 -21.47
C PRO A 552 12.33 20.11 -22.86
N ALA A 553 11.99 18.84 -23.11
CA ALA A 553 12.15 18.22 -24.42
C ALA A 553 11.24 18.85 -25.51
N ILE A 554 9.99 19.17 -25.15
CA ILE A 554 9.07 19.86 -26.05
C ILE A 554 9.52 21.30 -26.29
N GLN A 555 10.00 22.00 -25.26
CA GLN A 555 10.48 23.38 -25.42
C GLN A 555 11.74 23.46 -26.28
N ALA A 556 12.70 22.54 -26.09
CA ALA A 556 13.94 22.51 -26.86
C ALA A 556 13.72 22.23 -28.37
N THR A 557 12.63 21.54 -28.72
CA THR A 557 12.29 21.25 -30.13
C THR A 557 11.38 22.30 -30.78
N ARG A 558 10.84 23.24 -29.98
CA ARG A 558 10.00 24.35 -30.46
C ARG A 558 10.78 25.64 -30.78
N SER A 559 12.06 25.76 -30.39
CA SER A 559 12.87 26.93 -30.72
C SER A 559 13.01 27.10 -32.23
N ASN A 560 12.74 28.31 -32.74
CA ASN A 560 12.63 28.59 -34.17
C ASN A 560 13.95 28.28 -34.91
N VAL A 561 13.92 27.25 -35.75
CA VAL A 561 15.07 26.72 -36.53
C VAL A 561 15.66 27.78 -37.47
N ILE A 562 14.85 28.76 -37.88
CA ILE A 562 15.23 29.83 -38.82
C ILE A 562 16.17 30.86 -38.17
N LEU A 563 16.06 31.11 -36.85
CA LEU A 563 16.96 32.00 -36.12
C LEU A 563 18.29 31.30 -35.74
N ALA A 564 18.23 30.00 -35.41
CA ALA A 564 19.41 29.21 -35.06
C ALA A 564 20.41 29.05 -36.23
N ALA A 565 19.95 29.13 -37.48
CA ALA A 565 20.79 29.07 -38.67
C ALA A 565 21.50 30.40 -39.01
N ARG A 566 21.02 31.54 -38.48
CA ARG A 566 21.59 32.87 -38.76
C ARG A 566 22.64 33.35 -37.74
N GLY A 567 22.92 32.58 -36.70
CA GLY A 567 23.87 33.00 -35.65
C GLY A 567 23.36 34.13 -34.73
N GLU A 568 22.22 34.72 -35.06
CA GLU A 568 21.46 35.60 -34.18
C GLU A 568 20.77 34.75 -33.10
N PHE A 569 21.47 34.59 -31.98
CA PHE A 569 20.84 34.20 -30.71
C PHE A 569 19.92 35.34 -30.26
N ALA A 570 18.79 35.55 -30.95
CA ALA A 570 17.68 36.23 -30.32
C ALA A 570 17.34 35.37 -29.10
N ALA A 571 17.77 35.83 -27.93
CA ALA A 571 17.58 35.16 -26.66
C ALA A 571 16.07 34.98 -26.49
N ASP A 572 15.56 33.80 -26.85
CA ASP A 572 14.20 33.44 -26.56
C ASP A 572 14.15 33.37 -25.03
N LEU A 573 13.71 34.44 -24.37
CA LEU A 573 13.78 34.60 -22.91
C LEU A 573 12.82 33.64 -22.19
N ARG A 574 11.95 32.93 -22.91
CA ARG A 574 10.91 32.05 -22.36
C ARG A 574 11.47 30.89 -21.52
N PRO A 575 12.47 30.11 -21.95
CA PRO A 575 13.06 29.03 -21.15
C PRO A 575 13.77 29.58 -19.89
N VAL A 576 14.39 30.76 -20.01
CA VAL A 576 15.05 31.42 -18.87
C VAL A 576 14.04 31.96 -17.86
N ARG A 577 12.93 32.56 -18.31
CA ARG A 577 11.83 33.05 -17.44
C ARG A 577 11.14 31.90 -16.71
N LEU A 578 10.86 30.79 -17.39
CA LEU A 578 10.27 29.62 -16.75
C LEU A 578 11.21 29.02 -15.70
N ARG A 579 12.50 28.90 -16.02
CA ARG A 579 13.53 28.46 -15.06
C ARG A 579 13.58 29.36 -13.83
N ASN A 580 13.67 30.67 -14.05
CA ASN A 580 13.78 31.64 -12.96
C ASN A 580 12.51 31.66 -12.10
N GLY A 581 11.33 31.52 -12.71
CA GLY A 581 10.07 31.38 -11.98
C GLY A 581 10.00 30.10 -11.14
N LEU A 582 10.46 28.97 -11.70
CA LEU A 582 10.53 27.70 -10.97
C LEU A 582 11.50 27.77 -9.78
N VAL A 583 12.67 28.37 -9.99
CA VAL A 583 13.68 28.58 -8.94
C VAL A 583 13.15 29.52 -7.87
N LEU A 584 12.48 30.62 -8.24
CA LEU A 584 11.87 31.53 -7.26
C LEU A 584 10.81 30.83 -6.41
N ALA A 585 9.87 30.12 -7.05
CA ALA A 585 8.84 29.35 -6.35
C ALA A 585 9.45 28.30 -5.41
N GLN A 586 10.53 27.64 -5.84
CA GLN A 586 11.24 26.67 -5.04
C GLN A 586 11.92 27.32 -3.82
N ILE A 587 12.61 28.46 -4.01
CA ILE A 587 13.22 29.21 -2.90
C ILE A 587 12.14 29.62 -1.90
N THR A 588 11.03 30.20 -2.37
CA THR A 588 9.90 30.59 -1.51
C THR A 588 9.34 29.41 -0.72
N ALA A 589 9.10 28.27 -1.37
CA ALA A 589 8.58 27.07 -0.71
C ALA A 589 9.57 26.50 0.31
N CYS A 590 10.87 26.43 -0.02
CA CYS A 590 11.91 26.00 0.92
C CYS A 590 12.00 26.94 2.12
N THR A 591 11.96 28.26 1.91
CA THR A 591 11.97 29.24 3.01
C THR A 591 10.75 29.08 3.91
N LEU A 592 9.55 28.89 3.35
CA LEU A 592 8.33 28.68 4.13
C LEU A 592 8.41 27.39 4.98
N LEU A 593 8.91 26.29 4.40
CA LEU A 593 9.11 25.03 5.11
C LEU A 593 10.15 25.17 6.24
N LEU A 594 11.23 25.90 6.00
CA LEU A 594 12.26 26.15 7.02
C LEU A 594 11.71 27.02 8.17
N VAL A 595 10.90 28.03 7.86
CA VAL A 595 10.22 28.85 8.88
C VAL A 595 9.26 27.99 9.71
N ALA A 596 8.45 27.14 9.07
CA ALA A 596 7.55 26.22 9.77
C ALA A 596 8.31 25.23 10.66
N CYS A 597 9.37 24.62 10.13
CA CYS A 597 10.25 23.71 10.89
C CYS A 597 10.90 24.43 12.08
N GLY A 598 11.45 25.63 11.87
CA GLY A 598 12.05 26.45 12.92
C GLY A 598 11.05 26.86 14.00
N ALA A 599 9.82 27.20 13.60
CA ALA A 599 8.73 27.48 14.55
C ALA A 599 8.39 26.25 15.39
N LEU A 600 8.21 25.07 14.77
CA LEU A 600 7.93 23.82 15.48
C LEU A 600 9.06 23.42 16.44
N LEU A 601 10.31 23.53 15.99
CA LEU A 601 11.49 23.29 16.83
C LEU A 601 11.53 24.26 18.01
N ARG A 602 11.27 25.55 17.78
CA ARG A 602 11.18 26.55 18.84
C ARG A 602 10.07 26.23 19.83
N THR A 603 8.88 25.83 19.37
CA THR A 603 7.78 25.42 20.23
C THR A 603 8.14 24.19 21.05
N THR A 604 8.83 23.22 20.45
CA THR A 604 9.30 22.01 21.15
C THR A 604 10.33 22.36 22.22
N VAL A 605 11.31 23.21 21.91
CA VAL A 605 12.30 23.70 22.88
C VAL A 605 11.61 24.49 23.99
N ALA A 606 10.69 25.39 23.65
CA ALA A 606 9.94 26.17 24.62
C ALA A 606 9.06 25.29 25.53
N MET A 607 8.45 24.22 24.99
CA MET A 607 7.73 23.22 25.77
C MET A 607 8.67 22.42 26.68
N SER A 608 9.87 22.10 26.22
CA SER A 608 10.85 21.35 27.04
C SER A 608 11.42 22.15 28.20
N SER A 609 11.45 23.49 28.08
CA SER A 609 11.87 24.41 29.13
C SER A 609 10.69 25.07 29.84
N PHE A 610 9.46 24.60 29.59
CA PHE A 610 8.28 25.17 30.24
C PHE A 610 8.36 24.87 31.73
N ASP A 611 8.37 25.93 32.54
CA ASP A 611 8.33 25.79 33.99
C ASP A 611 6.94 25.28 34.40
N ILE A 612 6.87 23.97 34.58
CA ILE A 612 5.67 23.26 35.05
C ILE A 612 5.36 23.59 36.52
N GLY A 613 6.22 24.32 37.23
CA GLY A 613 6.07 24.63 38.65
C GLY A 613 6.38 23.46 39.59
N PHE A 614 6.99 22.38 39.07
CA PHE A 614 7.42 21.20 39.82
C PHE A 614 8.83 20.78 39.39
N ARG A 615 9.66 20.29 40.31
CA ARG A 615 10.96 19.70 39.97
C ARG A 615 10.78 18.28 39.41
N THR A 616 11.31 18.03 38.21
CA THR A 616 11.35 16.69 37.58
C THR A 616 12.72 16.02 37.69
N GLY A 617 13.78 16.79 37.92
CA GLY A 617 15.14 16.26 38.06
C GLY A 617 15.39 15.70 39.46
N GLY A 618 15.90 14.46 39.53
CA GLY A 618 16.20 13.77 40.80
C GLY A 618 14.97 13.19 41.51
N VAL A 619 13.83 13.14 40.84
CA VAL A 619 12.58 12.60 41.38
C VAL A 619 12.30 11.24 40.76
N VAL A 620 12.05 10.23 41.60
CA VAL A 620 11.62 8.90 41.16
C VAL A 620 10.15 8.72 41.51
N ALA A 621 9.31 8.61 40.48
CA ALA A 621 7.91 8.25 40.67
C ALA A 621 7.79 6.73 40.79
N MET A 622 7.14 6.26 41.84
CA MET A 622 6.88 4.83 42.03
C MET A 622 5.42 4.62 42.40
N GLU A 623 4.75 3.77 41.63
CA GLU A 623 3.45 3.24 42.00
C GLU A 623 3.66 2.05 42.94
N VAL A 624 3.11 2.15 44.15
CA VAL A 624 3.30 1.14 45.19
C VAL A 624 1.97 0.50 45.51
N VAL A 625 1.93 -0.83 45.44
CA VAL A 625 0.76 -1.60 45.84
C VAL A 625 0.48 -1.40 47.32
N GLU A 626 -0.78 -1.19 47.68
CA GLU A 626 -1.19 -0.85 49.06
C GLU A 626 -0.69 -1.88 50.10
N ASN A 627 -0.70 -3.17 49.77
CA ASN A 627 -0.22 -4.24 50.66
C ASN A 627 1.30 -4.21 50.92
N ALA A 628 2.07 -3.65 49.98
CA ALA A 628 3.52 -3.50 50.08
C ALA A 628 3.92 -2.09 50.55
N ARG A 629 2.96 -1.15 50.62
CA ARG A 629 3.21 0.28 50.87
C ARG A 629 4.08 0.53 52.08
N ARG A 630 3.76 -0.07 53.23
CA ARG A 630 4.56 0.08 54.46
C ARG A 630 5.99 -0.42 54.27
N ARG A 631 6.16 -1.66 53.81
CA ARG A 631 7.48 -2.28 53.64
C ARG A 631 8.37 -1.49 52.66
N VAL A 632 7.77 -1.00 51.58
CA VAL A 632 8.46 -0.20 50.57
C VAL A 632 8.82 1.17 51.12
N LEU A 633 7.91 1.85 51.83
CA LEU A 633 8.21 3.12 52.48
C LEU A 633 9.32 2.97 53.53
N ASP A 634 9.26 1.94 54.38
CA ASP A 634 10.28 1.69 55.40
C ASP A 634 11.67 1.46 54.76
N ALA A 635 11.72 0.75 53.64
CA ALA A 635 12.96 0.54 52.89
C ALA A 635 13.49 1.84 52.24
N ILE A 636 12.62 2.66 51.64
CA ILE A 636 13.01 3.92 50.99
C ILE A 636 13.49 4.95 52.03
N VAL A 637 12.77 5.08 53.15
CA VAL A 637 13.14 6.00 54.23
C VAL A 637 14.52 5.66 54.82
N SER A 638 14.91 4.39 54.79
CA SER A 638 16.22 3.95 55.27
C SER A 638 17.37 4.19 54.29
N ASP A 639 17.09 4.58 53.05
CA ASP A 639 18.11 4.81 52.03
C ASP A 639 18.64 6.26 52.12
N PRO A 640 19.95 6.45 52.38
CA PRO A 640 20.55 7.78 52.52
C PRO A 640 20.55 8.62 51.23
N VAL A 641 20.21 8.03 50.08
CA VAL A 641 20.07 8.75 48.79
C VAL A 641 18.74 9.49 48.69
N VAL A 642 17.78 9.21 49.57
CA VAL A 642 16.42 9.78 49.52
C VAL A 642 16.32 11.02 50.41
N ASP A 643 16.27 12.20 49.80
CA ASP A 643 16.11 13.48 50.52
C ASP A 643 14.68 13.70 51.04
N ALA A 644 13.66 13.30 50.26
CA ALA A 644 12.25 13.54 50.59
C ALA A 644 11.32 12.52 49.93
N ILE A 645 10.18 12.26 50.58
CA ILE A 645 9.12 11.39 50.06
C ILE A 645 7.82 12.19 50.02
N ALA A 646 7.15 12.17 48.87
CA ALA A 646 5.84 12.77 48.67
C ALA A 646 4.88 11.72 48.09
N ALA A 647 3.60 11.82 48.45
CA ALA A 647 2.53 10.99 47.91
C ALA A 647 1.59 11.82 47.04
N ALA A 648 1.08 11.22 45.96
CA ALA A 648 0.03 11.79 45.14
C ALA A 648 -0.97 10.71 44.73
N SER A 649 -2.25 11.08 44.57
CA SER A 649 -3.28 10.15 44.07
C SER A 649 -3.10 9.81 42.60
N SER A 650 -2.45 10.69 41.84
CA SER A 650 -2.00 10.45 40.46
C SER A 650 -0.63 11.10 40.29
N ILE A 651 0.24 10.49 39.50
CA ILE A 651 1.55 11.08 39.19
C ILE A 651 1.30 12.36 38.37
N PRO A 652 1.82 13.53 38.81
CA PRO A 652 1.72 14.77 38.02
C PRO A 652 2.23 14.54 36.59
N LEU A 653 1.55 15.11 35.59
CA LEU A 653 1.84 14.93 34.16
C LEU A 653 1.63 13.50 33.61
N GLY A 654 1.08 12.56 34.39
CA GLY A 654 0.75 11.20 33.95
C GLY A 654 -0.52 11.07 33.09
N GLY A 655 -1.19 12.18 32.77
CA GLY A 655 -2.31 12.24 31.82
C GLY A 655 -3.69 11.80 32.34
N LEU A 656 -3.77 11.16 33.51
CA LEU A 656 -5.02 10.68 34.11
C LEU A 656 -5.24 11.32 35.48
N VAL A 657 -5.80 12.53 35.49
CA VAL A 657 -6.13 13.25 36.72
C VAL A 657 -7.65 13.26 36.89
N PRO A 658 -8.19 12.88 38.07
CA PRO A 658 -9.62 12.95 38.34
C PRO A 658 -10.18 14.33 38.01
N SER A 659 -11.32 14.40 37.34
CA SER A 659 -12.03 15.65 37.08
C SER A 659 -13.36 15.73 37.83
N ILE A 660 -13.65 16.91 38.37
CA ILE A 660 -14.97 17.30 38.86
C ILE A 660 -15.58 18.34 37.92
N THR A 661 -16.89 18.26 37.69
CA THR A 661 -17.62 19.33 37.02
C THR A 661 -17.99 20.38 38.05
N MET A 662 -17.41 21.56 37.94
CA MET A 662 -17.76 22.73 38.74
C MET A 662 -18.75 23.59 37.97
N VAL A 663 -19.84 24.00 38.61
CA VAL A 663 -20.76 25.00 38.04
C VAL A 663 -20.27 26.37 38.48
N THR A 664 -19.89 27.20 37.53
CA THR A 664 -19.53 28.60 37.79
C THR A 664 -20.75 29.39 38.26
N GLN A 665 -20.51 30.54 38.90
CA GLN A 665 -21.61 31.43 39.34
C GLN A 665 -22.53 31.85 38.18
N ASP A 666 -22.01 31.90 36.95
CA ASP A 666 -22.75 32.22 35.73
C ASP A 666 -23.54 31.02 35.16
N GLY A 667 -23.56 29.89 35.86
CA GLY A 667 -24.28 28.67 35.46
C GLY A 667 -23.55 27.83 34.40
N SER A 668 -22.36 28.24 33.95
CA SER A 668 -21.57 27.43 33.02
C SER A 668 -20.84 26.30 33.75
N ALA A 669 -20.95 25.07 33.24
CA ALA A 669 -20.26 23.91 33.77
C ALA A 669 -18.83 23.84 33.23
N ILE A 670 -17.83 23.83 34.11
CA ILE A 670 -16.41 23.71 33.79
C ILE A 670 -15.88 22.42 34.41
N SER A 671 -15.19 21.60 33.61
CA SER A 671 -14.47 20.43 34.14
C SER A 671 -13.14 20.86 34.73
N ALA A 672 -12.94 20.64 36.02
CA ALA A 672 -11.70 20.93 36.74
C ALA A 672 -11.03 19.62 37.17
N ALA A 673 -9.77 19.44 36.76
CA ALA A 673 -8.95 18.33 37.22
C ALA A 673 -8.38 18.62 38.61
N TYR A 674 -8.34 17.63 39.49
CA TYR A 674 -7.78 17.75 40.84
C TYR A 674 -6.95 16.51 41.19
N ASN A 675 -5.92 16.71 42.00
CA ASN A 675 -5.03 15.64 42.45
C ASN A 675 -4.80 15.79 43.95
N TYR A 676 -5.01 14.74 44.73
CA TYR A 676 -4.62 14.74 46.14
C TYR A 676 -3.12 14.57 46.22
N VAL A 677 -2.47 15.48 46.95
CA VAL A 677 -1.03 15.46 47.11
C VAL A 677 -0.65 15.70 48.56
N SER A 678 0.38 15.02 49.03
CA SER A 678 1.00 15.33 50.32
C SER A 678 1.66 16.71 50.26
N PRO A 679 1.74 17.45 51.38
CA PRO A 679 2.36 18.78 51.41
C PRO A 679 3.76 18.84 50.80
N GLY A 680 4.54 17.77 50.98
CA GLY A 680 5.90 17.62 50.44
C GLY A 680 5.98 17.75 48.92
N ILE A 681 4.90 17.54 48.15
CA ILE A 681 4.97 17.67 46.68
C ILE A 681 5.13 19.12 46.21
N LEU A 682 4.64 20.08 47.01
CA LEU A 682 4.64 21.51 46.69
C LEU A 682 5.81 22.25 47.34
N THR A 683 6.55 21.56 48.22
CA THR A 683 7.64 22.17 49.00
C THR A 683 9.00 22.04 48.32
N TYR A 684 9.11 21.30 47.21
CA TYR A 684 10.36 20.98 46.54
C TYR A 684 10.39 21.37 45.07
#